data_AF-A0A2E1AE68-F1
#
_entry.id   AF-A0A2E1AE68-F1
#
_cell.length_a   1.000
_cell.length_b   1.000
_cell.length_c   1.000
_cell.angle_alpha   90.00
_cell.angle_beta   90.00
_cell.angle_gamma   90.00
#
_symmetry.space_group_name_H-M   'P 1'
#
loop_
_entity.id
_entity.type
_entity.pdbx_description
1 polymer ?
#
loop_
_entity_poly.entity_id
_entity_poly.type
_entity_poly.pdbx_seq_one_letter_code
_entity_poly.pdbx_strand_id
1 'polypeptide(L)'
;MKRILRTLAILVSLMVLATTLPLAAQGSGSARFVHVIPGASAVDIYINGTLAISDLGYGEASGYVNVPAQSNTVAVTPSGINTTVLWEQSINTADSSATTYVPSSADTPRFDAFNDNLSSTAFGNTRLLLIHAIAGGPAVDVTLAEPVTLNGSLQDAGTALATDMTYSSSFGAFDLPAQTYVINVSITGTIDTLLSNLALPLDAGTSHLAIVHGTADAPAVLVASSQTQAQAGNGFVRFIHAAPEAPAVDVYVNDSLIAPSLDPSQPTKHLALPAGEHSVLVRVAGTEDEVLSGNLTVVEGEAQSLVVLPDADGATVNVFADDISGVNETTAVASVINAIPDSSATVSLSNGTSLGEAPFGEVSAAASFEPGSYVASYDLTVGDESGTVQTDTNTFYGGVYYNLILLPGSMFSPPEMLVVPTELSQGLASAPGMGSMTIASGAAPAVEEPAEVPAVEATAEAPSEVVDQPVATPAPVQQSADVVTGRVLLDPGANLHLRQYPSPDAFSLGLAPSGTVLTVLAREGAPVALVEGDEPPPEAEDYVDPATLLEDEDADLVPEETWLRVIYSTPDGGEIEAWVNALYLDVRDPDGDLQRLADLPTFGNNVPGEARGTSVTPPPIPENRVSAIVTNLNPGVSLNIRRTPETGGEVLERLPNGTATEFVGLITPDEETGAQDWVFISYSPAGGGVITGWASSLYLRFEFNGRSIDLEEMAERELLEEADPELRGAIRGGASQAAAPTPDPTRDAYVAEVNLNPGANLQFRIDPDATSESLNLIPTGTRLIVDGRTPEADWLLTSYEGQTGWVAADFVVLSFNGQFVDVIEVPVVTLNEPTPEPTQAG
;
A
#
# COMPACT_ATOMS: atom_id res chain seq x y z
N MET A 1 40.30 -47.70 65.11
CA MET A 1 39.53 -46.52 64.68
C MET A 1 40.36 -45.22 64.72
N LYS A 2 41.47 -45.12 63.97
CA LYS A 2 42.29 -43.89 63.89
C LYS A 2 43.10 -43.78 62.57
N ARG A 3 42.55 -44.29 61.46
CA ARG A 3 43.13 -44.18 60.10
C ARG A 3 42.13 -43.91 58.96
N ILE A 4 40.88 -43.56 59.27
CA ILE A 4 39.83 -43.26 58.25
C ILE A 4 39.46 -41.77 58.19
N LEU A 5 40.10 -40.91 59.00
CA LEU A 5 39.75 -39.48 59.09
C LEU A 5 40.82 -38.53 58.52
N ARG A 6 41.69 -39.00 57.61
CA ARG A 6 42.70 -38.13 56.95
C ARG A 6 42.63 -38.11 55.42
N THR A 7 41.76 -38.91 54.81
CA THR A 7 41.51 -38.92 53.35
C THR A 7 40.19 -38.24 52.96
N LEU A 8 39.52 -37.57 53.90
CA LEU A 8 38.30 -36.77 53.64
C LEU A 8 38.51 -35.26 53.83
N ALA A 9 39.77 -34.81 53.99
CA ALA A 9 40.11 -33.39 54.12
C ALA A 9 40.84 -32.83 52.88
N ILE A 10 41.12 -33.65 51.87
CA ILE A 10 41.76 -33.23 50.61
C ILE A 10 40.77 -33.27 49.43
N LEU A 11 39.60 -33.91 49.58
CA LEU A 11 38.58 -33.96 48.52
C LEU A 11 37.47 -32.90 48.62
N VAL A 12 37.44 -32.08 49.67
CA VAL A 12 36.45 -30.98 49.85
C VAL A 12 37.09 -29.60 49.68
N SER A 13 38.40 -29.51 49.46
CA SER A 13 39.10 -28.25 49.17
C SER A 13 39.37 -28.02 47.67
N LEU A 14 38.74 -28.79 46.79
CA LEU A 14 38.89 -28.70 45.34
C LEU A 14 37.53 -28.61 44.64
N MET A 15 36.59 -27.81 45.15
CA MET A 15 35.34 -27.52 44.42
C MET A 15 34.62 -26.27 44.93
N VAL A 16 35.28 -25.12 45.00
CA VAL A 16 34.67 -23.78 44.75
C VAL A 16 35.82 -22.83 44.36
N LEU A 17 36.27 -22.92 43.12
CA LEU A 17 36.80 -21.76 42.43
C LEU A 17 35.90 -21.59 41.22
N ALA A 18 34.75 -20.95 41.44
CA ALA A 18 33.96 -20.39 40.35
C ALA A 18 34.81 -19.27 39.76
N THR A 19 35.67 -19.62 38.80
CA THR A 19 36.23 -18.66 37.89
C THR A 19 35.04 -18.06 37.15
N THR A 20 34.61 -16.87 37.58
CA THR A 20 33.85 -15.97 36.72
C THR A 20 34.77 -15.66 35.55
N LEU A 21 34.72 -16.49 34.51
CA LEU A 21 35.20 -16.07 33.21
C LEU A 21 34.38 -14.82 32.89
N PRO A 22 35.01 -13.67 32.60
CA PRO A 22 34.25 -12.60 32.00
C PRO A 22 33.62 -13.21 30.74
N LEU A 23 32.29 -13.22 30.65
CA LEU A 23 31.69 -13.32 29.33
C LEU A 23 32.33 -12.16 28.57
N ALA A 24 33.10 -12.47 27.52
CA ALA A 24 33.44 -11.44 26.56
C ALA A 24 32.10 -10.81 26.18
N ALA A 25 31.98 -9.49 26.32
CA ALA A 25 30.83 -8.77 25.79
C ALA A 25 30.70 -9.25 24.34
N GLN A 26 29.62 -9.96 24.02
CA GLN A 26 29.39 -10.35 22.64
C GLN A 26 29.20 -9.04 21.89
N GLY A 27 29.91 -8.89 20.77
CA GLY A 27 29.72 -7.73 19.89
C GLY A 27 28.26 -7.60 19.47
N SER A 28 27.88 -6.44 18.95
CA SER A 28 26.53 -6.19 18.43
C SER A 28 26.65 -5.62 17.03
N GLY A 29 25.77 -6.06 16.14
CA GLY A 29 25.53 -5.37 14.86
C GLY A 29 24.12 -4.78 14.83
N SER A 30 23.84 -4.06 13.75
CA SER A 30 22.57 -3.37 13.52
C SER A 30 21.85 -4.03 12.34
N ALA A 31 20.58 -4.40 12.52
CA ALA A 31 19.75 -5.00 11.49
C ALA A 31 18.56 -4.08 11.19
N ARG A 32 18.37 -3.71 9.93
CA ARG A 32 17.16 -3.05 9.43
C ARG A 32 16.39 -4.03 8.55
N PHE A 33 15.08 -4.07 8.68
CA PHE A 33 14.23 -4.92 7.85
C PHE A 33 13.36 -4.05 6.96
N VAL A 34 13.17 -4.50 5.73
CA VAL A 34 12.32 -3.86 4.73
C VAL A 34 11.20 -4.84 4.39
N HIS A 35 10.04 -4.35 3.98
CA HIS A 35 9.00 -5.20 3.41
C HIS A 35 8.57 -4.70 2.05
N VAL A 36 9.01 -5.39 0.99
CA VAL A 36 8.69 -5.03 -0.40
C VAL A 36 8.24 -6.24 -1.22
N ILE A 37 7.62 -7.24 -0.58
CA ILE A 37 6.97 -8.36 -1.28
C ILE A 37 5.61 -7.87 -1.79
N PRO A 38 5.38 -7.74 -3.11
CA PRO A 38 4.12 -7.22 -3.63
C PRO A 38 2.91 -8.07 -3.21
N GLY A 39 1.83 -7.42 -2.78
CA GLY A 39 0.57 -8.06 -2.40
C GLY A 39 0.56 -8.76 -1.03
N ALA A 40 1.66 -8.71 -0.27
CA ALA A 40 1.72 -9.24 1.08
C ALA A 40 1.18 -8.22 2.11
N SER A 41 0.50 -8.73 3.15
CA SER A 41 0.06 -7.93 4.31
C SER A 41 1.23 -7.66 5.27
N ALA A 42 1.04 -6.70 6.18
CA ALA A 42 2.04 -6.36 7.20
C ALA A 42 2.52 -7.58 8.01
N VAL A 43 3.79 -7.55 8.41
CA VAL A 43 4.48 -8.67 9.05
C VAL A 43 5.11 -8.31 10.39
N ASP A 44 5.18 -9.28 11.28
CA ASP A 44 6.01 -9.23 12.49
C ASP A 44 7.30 -10.03 12.28
N ILE A 45 8.41 -9.51 12.81
CA ILE A 45 9.74 -10.11 12.69
C ILE A 45 10.27 -10.46 14.07
N TYR A 46 10.54 -11.75 14.27
CA TYR A 46 11.09 -12.30 15.50
C TYR A 46 12.56 -12.66 15.29
N ILE A 47 13.44 -12.23 16.19
CA ILE A 47 14.85 -12.58 16.19
C ILE A 47 15.16 -13.40 17.44
N ASN A 48 15.68 -14.61 17.25
CA ASN A 48 15.92 -15.60 18.30
C ASN A 48 14.68 -15.86 19.18
N GLY A 49 13.49 -15.73 18.60
CA GLY A 49 12.21 -15.92 19.27
C GLY A 49 11.69 -14.70 20.02
N THR A 50 12.36 -13.56 19.95
CA THR A 50 11.87 -12.30 20.53
C THR A 50 11.35 -11.40 19.43
N LEU A 51 10.14 -10.84 19.60
CA LEU A 51 9.60 -9.85 18.68
C LEU A 51 10.58 -8.66 18.60
N ALA A 52 11.05 -8.34 17.41
CA ALA A 52 12.03 -7.28 17.17
C ALA A 52 11.41 -6.13 16.38
N ILE A 53 10.58 -6.45 15.39
CA ILE A 53 9.79 -5.50 14.60
C ILE A 53 8.33 -5.98 14.60
N SER A 54 7.40 -5.11 14.96
CA SER A 54 5.96 -5.33 14.86
C SER A 54 5.37 -4.51 13.71
N ASP A 55 4.39 -5.09 13.03
CA ASP A 55 3.53 -4.41 12.06
C ASP A 55 4.28 -3.67 10.94
N LEU A 56 5.28 -4.33 10.34
CA LEU A 56 6.02 -3.77 9.21
C LEU A 56 5.20 -3.92 7.92
N GLY A 57 4.69 -2.81 7.38
CA GLY A 57 3.84 -2.76 6.20
C GLY A 57 4.59 -2.88 4.87
N TYR A 58 3.86 -3.20 3.79
CA TYR A 58 4.41 -3.19 2.43
C TYR A 58 4.84 -1.77 2.03
N GLY A 59 6.04 -1.64 1.48
CA GLY A 59 6.64 -0.35 1.13
C GLY A 59 7.31 0.35 2.31
N GLU A 60 7.51 -0.34 3.44
CA GLU A 60 8.12 0.25 4.64
C GLU A 60 9.49 -0.35 4.97
N ALA A 61 10.27 0.43 5.72
CA ALA A 61 11.53 0.01 6.33
C ALA A 61 11.50 0.29 7.83
N SER A 62 11.98 -0.65 8.63
CA SER A 62 12.14 -0.45 10.06
C SER A 62 13.29 0.51 10.39
N GLY A 63 13.35 0.96 11.65
CA GLY A 63 14.60 1.42 12.25
C GLY A 63 15.62 0.29 12.37
N TYR A 64 16.86 0.62 12.75
CA TYR A 64 17.85 -0.40 13.09
C TYR A 64 17.59 -0.97 14.48
N VAL A 65 17.64 -2.30 14.57
CA VAL A 65 17.63 -3.03 15.84
C VAL A 65 19.04 -3.53 16.12
N ASN A 66 19.52 -3.34 17.35
CA ASN A 66 20.75 -3.95 17.83
C ASN A 66 20.54 -5.45 18.05
N VAL A 67 21.37 -6.24 17.36
CA VAL A 67 21.30 -7.70 17.35
C VAL A 67 22.67 -8.27 17.71
N PRO A 68 22.76 -9.33 18.53
CA PRO A 68 24.02 -9.99 18.85
C PRO A 68 24.83 -10.35 17.60
N ALA A 69 26.13 -10.07 17.62
CA ALA A 69 27.06 -10.33 16.51
C ALA A 69 27.40 -11.83 16.39
N GLN A 70 26.43 -12.60 15.90
CA GLN A 70 26.49 -14.04 15.71
C GLN A 70 25.49 -14.46 14.61
N SER A 71 25.31 -15.77 14.44
CA SER A 71 24.18 -16.29 13.68
C SER A 71 22.90 -16.14 14.50
N ASN A 72 21.89 -15.48 13.95
CA ASN A 72 20.61 -15.23 14.58
C ASN A 72 19.49 -15.86 13.75
N THR A 73 18.56 -16.55 14.40
CA THR A 73 17.37 -17.08 13.74
C THR A 73 16.33 -15.98 13.60
N VAL A 74 15.84 -15.75 12.39
CA VAL A 74 14.79 -14.78 12.09
C VAL A 74 13.56 -15.54 11.60
N ALA A 75 12.43 -15.35 12.27
CA ALA A 75 11.14 -15.86 11.86
C ALA A 75 10.21 -14.70 11.53
N VAL A 76 9.45 -14.82 10.45
CA VAL A 76 8.49 -13.80 10.02
C VAL A 76 7.09 -14.36 10.06
N THR A 77 6.14 -13.60 10.62
CA THR A 77 4.73 -13.98 10.73
C THR A 77 3.84 -12.88 10.16
N PRO A 78 2.57 -13.16 9.82
CA PRO A 78 1.62 -12.07 9.62
C PRO A 78 1.52 -11.23 10.89
N SER A 79 1.30 -9.92 10.74
CA SER A 79 1.24 -9.03 11.90
C SER A 79 0.09 -9.41 12.85
N GLY A 80 0.38 -9.42 14.14
CA GLY A 80 -0.55 -9.80 15.19
C GLY A 80 -0.85 -11.31 15.28
N ILE A 81 -0.30 -12.13 14.38
CA ILE A 81 -0.52 -13.59 14.34
C ILE A 81 0.79 -14.33 14.62
N ASN A 82 1.09 -14.58 15.89
CA ASN A 82 2.32 -15.27 16.30
C ASN A 82 2.27 -16.80 16.25
N THR A 83 1.20 -17.38 15.69
CA THR A 83 1.04 -18.84 15.55
C THR A 83 1.41 -19.38 14.17
N THR A 84 1.61 -18.49 13.19
CA THR A 84 1.85 -18.85 11.79
C THR A 84 3.16 -18.24 11.33
N VAL A 85 4.17 -19.09 11.10
CA VAL A 85 5.45 -18.66 10.52
C VAL A 85 5.34 -18.72 9.00
N LEU A 86 5.49 -17.56 8.35
CA LEU A 86 5.51 -17.43 6.89
C LEU A 86 6.81 -18.02 6.33
N TRP A 87 7.95 -17.62 6.91
CA TRP A 87 9.24 -18.25 6.67
C TRP A 87 10.19 -18.02 7.86
N GLU A 88 11.26 -18.82 7.90
CA GLU A 88 12.33 -18.71 8.87
C GLU A 88 13.68 -18.82 8.16
N GLN A 89 14.67 -18.05 8.62
CA GLN A 89 16.03 -18.11 8.10
C GLN A 89 17.06 -17.73 9.17
N SER A 90 18.29 -18.22 9.02
CA SER A 90 19.42 -17.73 9.81
C SER A 90 20.09 -16.56 9.10
N ILE A 91 20.28 -15.44 9.80
CA ILE A 91 21.10 -14.32 9.36
C ILE A 91 22.40 -14.27 10.15
N ASN A 92 23.47 -13.73 9.57
CA ASN A 92 24.73 -13.53 10.28
C ASN A 92 24.93 -12.04 10.49
N THR A 93 25.00 -11.63 11.75
CA THR A 93 25.26 -10.25 12.12
C THR A 93 26.72 -10.11 12.53
N ALA A 94 27.45 -9.17 11.93
CA ALA A 94 28.83 -8.89 12.32
C ALA A 94 28.91 -7.73 13.32
N ASP A 95 29.92 -7.76 14.18
CA ASP A 95 30.13 -6.72 15.19
C ASP A 95 30.38 -5.36 14.55
N SER A 96 29.73 -4.33 15.09
CA SER A 96 29.81 -2.94 14.61
C SER A 96 29.47 -2.76 13.11
N SER A 97 28.70 -3.68 12.53
CA SER A 97 28.20 -3.61 11.15
C SER A 97 26.72 -3.27 11.12
N ALA A 98 26.28 -2.58 10.07
CA ALA A 98 24.88 -2.34 9.77
C ALA A 98 24.49 -3.11 8.50
N THR A 99 23.36 -3.80 8.54
CA THR A 99 22.86 -4.60 7.42
C THR A 99 21.36 -4.40 7.26
N THR A 100 20.94 -4.16 6.03
CA THR A 100 19.54 -4.08 5.64
C THR A 100 19.12 -5.39 4.98
N TYR A 101 18.02 -5.95 5.46
CA TYR A 101 17.44 -7.22 5.04
C TYR A 101 16.18 -6.95 4.21
N VAL A 102 16.22 -7.27 2.92
CA VAL A 102 15.17 -6.95 1.95
C VAL A 102 14.57 -8.23 1.38
N PRO A 103 13.28 -8.52 1.62
CA PRO A 103 12.55 -9.59 0.98
C PRO A 103 11.67 -9.04 -0.15
N SER A 104 11.67 -9.70 -1.30
CA SER A 104 11.04 -9.18 -2.53
C SER A 104 10.23 -10.21 -3.33
N SER A 105 10.21 -11.48 -2.93
CA SER A 105 9.49 -12.55 -3.62
C SER A 105 8.61 -13.34 -2.66
N ALA A 106 7.34 -13.53 -3.01
CA ALA A 106 6.42 -14.38 -2.27
C ALA A 106 6.61 -15.88 -2.59
N ASP A 107 7.15 -16.21 -3.77
CA ASP A 107 7.41 -17.60 -4.18
C ASP A 107 8.59 -18.20 -3.41
N THR A 108 9.62 -17.39 -3.17
CA THR A 108 10.79 -17.76 -2.39
C THR A 108 11.07 -16.70 -1.31
N PRO A 109 10.24 -16.62 -0.26
CA PRO A 109 10.38 -15.59 0.76
C PRO A 109 11.68 -15.81 1.53
N ARG A 110 12.58 -14.85 1.41
CA ARG A 110 13.85 -14.76 2.14
C ARG A 110 14.29 -13.30 2.20
N PHE A 111 15.11 -12.96 3.18
CA PHE A 111 15.82 -11.68 3.17
C PHE A 111 17.14 -11.81 2.41
N ASP A 112 17.30 -10.97 1.38
CA ASP A 112 18.61 -10.66 0.82
C ASP A 112 19.27 -9.57 1.68
N ALA A 113 20.56 -9.74 1.97
CA ALA A 113 21.30 -8.91 2.91
C ALA A 113 22.20 -7.90 2.19
N PHE A 114 22.06 -6.62 2.53
CA PHE A 114 22.83 -5.52 1.96
C PHE A 114 23.56 -4.79 3.07
N ASN A 115 24.88 -4.66 2.95
CA ASN A 115 25.68 -3.97 3.96
C ASN A 115 25.52 -2.47 3.82
N ASP A 116 25.16 -1.81 4.92
CA ASP A 116 25.03 -0.37 4.98
C ASP A 116 26.36 0.26 5.39
N ASN A 117 26.72 1.37 4.74
CA ASN A 117 27.88 2.16 5.11
C ASN A 117 27.43 3.42 5.85
N LEU A 118 27.40 3.35 7.18
CA LEU A 118 27.02 4.48 8.05
C LEU A 118 28.22 5.31 8.51
N SER A 119 29.40 5.18 7.90
CA SER A 119 30.54 6.05 8.26
C SER A 119 30.20 7.52 8.01
N SER A 120 30.81 8.43 8.78
CA SER A 120 30.63 9.88 8.60
C SER A 120 30.87 10.32 7.14
N THR A 121 30.07 11.25 6.65
CA THR A 121 30.29 11.97 5.38
C THR A 121 30.95 13.32 5.61
N ALA A 122 31.40 13.97 4.53
CA ALA A 122 31.81 15.37 4.60
C ALA A 122 30.61 16.30 4.83
N PHE A 123 30.85 17.48 5.40
CA PHE A 123 29.80 18.50 5.57
C PHE A 123 29.17 18.87 4.22
N GLY A 124 27.83 18.92 4.17
CA GLY A 124 27.08 19.14 2.94
C GLY A 124 27.00 17.92 2.01
N ASN A 125 27.56 16.77 2.38
CA ASN A 125 27.47 15.54 1.60
C ASN A 125 26.50 14.53 2.21
N THR A 126 25.83 13.81 1.33
CA THR A 126 24.96 12.67 1.57
C THR A 126 25.58 11.38 1.00
N ARG A 127 25.06 10.21 1.35
CA ARG A 127 25.48 8.92 0.77
C ARG A 127 24.31 8.20 0.13
N LEU A 128 24.50 7.67 -1.07
CA LEU A 128 23.46 6.93 -1.80
C LEU A 128 23.89 5.49 -2.10
N LEU A 129 23.04 4.53 -1.76
CA LEU A 129 23.11 3.13 -2.20
C LEU A 129 21.82 2.79 -2.96
N LEU A 130 21.97 2.23 -4.16
CA LEU A 130 20.87 1.76 -5.00
C LEU A 130 20.74 0.24 -4.85
N ILE A 131 19.52 -0.27 -4.76
CA ILE A 131 19.21 -1.71 -4.76
C ILE A 131 18.15 -1.99 -5.82
N HIS A 132 18.34 -3.07 -6.58
CA HIS A 132 17.28 -3.62 -7.43
C HIS A 132 16.62 -4.84 -6.76
N ALA A 133 15.34 -4.71 -6.42
CA ALA A 133 14.55 -5.69 -5.69
C ALA A 133 13.27 -6.12 -6.44
N ILE A 134 13.17 -5.91 -7.76
CA ILE A 134 12.05 -6.47 -8.55
C ILE A 134 12.36 -7.94 -8.88
N ALA A 135 11.77 -8.86 -8.11
CA ALA A 135 11.93 -10.30 -8.33
C ALA A 135 11.36 -10.70 -9.71
N GLY A 136 12.14 -11.46 -10.49
CA GLY A 136 11.77 -11.84 -11.85
C GLY A 136 11.74 -10.68 -12.87
N GLY A 137 12.08 -9.46 -12.45
CA GLY A 137 12.12 -8.28 -13.32
C GLY A 137 13.38 -8.23 -14.21
N PRO A 138 13.38 -7.38 -15.24
CA PRO A 138 14.54 -7.18 -16.10
C PRO A 138 15.69 -6.49 -15.36
N ALA A 139 16.90 -6.56 -15.92
CA ALA A 139 18.01 -5.71 -15.47
C ALA A 139 17.68 -4.23 -15.74
N VAL A 140 18.13 -3.35 -14.84
CA VAL A 140 17.84 -1.91 -14.91
C VAL A 140 19.09 -1.04 -14.90
N ASP A 141 19.00 0.07 -15.62
CA ASP A 141 19.93 1.19 -15.57
C ASP A 141 19.29 2.34 -14.80
N VAL A 142 20.08 3.03 -13.98
CA VAL A 142 19.66 4.25 -13.28
C VAL A 142 20.41 5.42 -13.88
N THR A 143 19.69 6.40 -14.42
CA THR A 143 20.26 7.59 -15.08
C THR A 143 19.73 8.87 -14.47
N LEU A 144 20.49 9.95 -14.59
CA LEU A 144 20.02 11.30 -14.25
C LEU A 144 18.98 11.74 -15.26
N ALA A 145 17.79 12.14 -14.80
CA ALA A 145 16.74 12.70 -15.65
C ALA A 145 16.97 14.17 -15.96
N GLU A 146 17.65 14.89 -15.05
CA GLU A 146 17.99 16.30 -15.17
C GLU A 146 19.50 16.53 -14.95
N PRO A 147 20.07 17.62 -15.49
CA PRO A 147 21.47 17.95 -15.23
C PRO A 147 21.74 18.26 -13.75
N VAL A 148 22.86 17.78 -13.23
CA VAL A 148 23.28 18.01 -11.83
C VAL A 148 24.76 18.39 -11.74
N THR A 149 25.11 19.29 -10.82
CA THR A 149 26.51 19.60 -10.55
C THR A 149 27.07 18.66 -9.49
N LEU A 150 27.98 17.77 -9.88
CA LEU A 150 28.70 16.89 -8.96
C LEU A 150 30.14 17.35 -8.80
N ASN A 151 30.55 17.65 -7.56
CA ASN A 151 31.92 18.07 -7.23
C ASN A 151 32.42 19.23 -8.12
N GLY A 152 31.54 20.19 -8.42
CA GLY A 152 31.83 21.36 -9.26
C GLY A 152 31.84 21.09 -10.78
N SER A 153 31.45 19.90 -11.24
CA SER A 153 31.32 19.56 -12.66
C SER A 153 29.87 19.23 -13.01
N LEU A 154 29.32 19.90 -14.02
CA LEU A 154 27.98 19.60 -14.55
C LEU A 154 27.97 18.20 -15.18
N GLN A 155 27.04 17.37 -14.74
CA GLN A 155 26.64 16.12 -15.39
C GLN A 155 25.36 16.40 -16.16
N ASP A 156 25.31 15.96 -17.42
CA ASP A 156 24.14 16.14 -18.27
C ASP A 156 23.04 15.11 -17.93
N ALA A 157 21.79 15.42 -18.28
CA ALA A 157 20.71 14.44 -18.30
C ALA A 157 21.08 13.23 -19.18
N GLY A 158 20.65 12.05 -18.78
CA GLY A 158 21.00 10.76 -19.37
C GLY A 158 22.32 10.17 -18.85
N THR A 159 23.07 10.88 -18.00
CA THR A 159 24.29 10.33 -17.37
C THR A 159 23.91 9.14 -16.48
N ALA A 160 24.50 7.98 -16.73
CA ALA A 160 24.25 6.78 -15.94
C ALA A 160 24.89 6.88 -14.55
N LEU A 161 24.08 6.67 -13.51
CA LEU A 161 24.52 6.48 -12.14
C LEU A 161 24.87 5.01 -11.89
N ALA A 162 24.03 4.10 -12.36
CA ALA A 162 24.24 2.65 -12.30
C ALA A 162 23.80 2.00 -13.61
N THR A 163 24.46 0.92 -14.01
CA THR A 163 24.13 0.19 -15.25
C THR A 163 24.10 -1.31 -15.00
N ASP A 164 23.23 -2.02 -15.71
CA ASP A 164 23.09 -3.48 -15.67
C ASP A 164 22.87 -4.02 -14.24
N MET A 165 22.05 -3.30 -13.46
CA MET A 165 21.65 -3.77 -12.14
C MET A 165 20.67 -4.93 -12.30
N THR A 166 21.10 -6.13 -11.92
CA THR A 166 20.28 -7.34 -11.93
C THR A 166 19.53 -7.49 -10.60
N TYR A 167 18.50 -8.34 -10.56
CA TYR A 167 17.74 -8.62 -9.34
C TYR A 167 18.66 -9.00 -8.16
N SER A 168 18.38 -8.44 -6.98
CA SER A 168 19.15 -8.57 -5.74
C SER A 168 20.58 -8.01 -5.80
N SER A 169 20.91 -7.21 -6.82
CA SER A 169 22.17 -6.46 -6.87
C SER A 169 22.02 -5.08 -6.22
N SER A 170 23.15 -4.54 -5.77
CA SER A 170 23.25 -3.18 -5.26
C SER A 170 24.39 -2.45 -5.95
N PHE A 171 24.21 -1.14 -6.15
CA PHE A 171 25.23 -0.27 -6.70
C PHE A 171 25.36 0.99 -5.85
N GLY A 172 26.58 1.31 -5.42
CA GLY A 172 26.88 2.61 -4.86
C GLY A 172 27.53 2.58 -3.48
N ALA A 173 26.90 3.26 -2.52
CA ALA A 173 27.48 3.76 -1.27
C ALA A 173 28.54 4.86 -1.48
N PHE A 174 28.32 5.70 -2.50
CA PHE A 174 29.17 6.87 -2.78
C PHE A 174 28.64 8.13 -2.11
N ASP A 175 29.56 9.02 -1.75
CA ASP A 175 29.24 10.32 -1.20
C ASP A 175 28.98 11.32 -2.32
N LEU A 176 27.88 12.04 -2.21
CA LEU A 176 27.41 13.06 -3.14
C LEU A 176 27.14 14.37 -2.39
N PRO A 177 27.16 15.53 -3.05
CA PRO A 177 26.56 16.73 -2.48
C PRO A 177 25.08 16.50 -2.13
N ALA A 178 24.62 17.06 -1.01
CA ALA A 178 23.21 17.06 -0.67
C ALA A 178 22.44 17.99 -1.62
N GLN A 179 21.41 17.45 -2.26
CA GLN A 179 20.52 18.13 -3.20
C GLN A 179 19.40 17.18 -3.64
N THR A 180 18.44 17.69 -4.42
CA THR A 180 17.48 16.83 -5.13
C THR A 180 18.15 16.22 -6.37
N TYR A 181 18.03 14.89 -6.49
CA TYR A 181 18.43 14.11 -7.65
C TYR A 181 17.19 13.61 -8.37
N VAL A 182 16.98 14.06 -9.62
CA VAL A 182 15.90 13.52 -10.45
C VAL A 182 16.48 12.39 -11.30
N ILE A 183 15.94 11.17 -11.15
CA ILE A 183 16.46 9.97 -11.81
C ILE A 183 15.40 9.27 -12.68
N ASN A 184 15.87 8.53 -13.67
CA ASN A 184 15.09 7.53 -14.41
C ASN A 184 15.63 6.13 -14.08
N VAL A 185 14.73 5.15 -14.03
CA VAL A 185 15.05 3.72 -13.98
C VAL A 185 14.55 3.09 -15.27
N SER A 186 15.46 2.63 -16.13
CA SER A 186 15.16 2.08 -17.46
C SER A 186 15.60 0.64 -17.59
N ILE A 187 14.95 -0.12 -18.47
CA ILE A 187 15.33 -1.51 -18.75
C ILE A 187 16.65 -1.51 -19.53
N THR A 188 17.67 -2.19 -18.99
CA THR A 188 19.02 -2.22 -19.55
C THR A 188 19.02 -2.68 -21.01
N GLY A 189 19.69 -1.92 -21.87
CA GLY A 189 19.82 -2.23 -23.30
C GLY A 189 18.58 -1.93 -24.14
N THR A 190 17.56 -1.27 -23.57
CA THR A 190 16.34 -0.83 -24.26
C THR A 190 16.13 0.68 -24.08
N ILE A 191 15.07 1.22 -24.69
CA ILE A 191 14.61 2.59 -24.44
C ILE A 191 13.47 2.65 -23.41
N ASP A 192 13.03 1.50 -22.92
CA ASP A 192 11.86 1.40 -22.06
C ASP A 192 12.22 1.87 -20.64
N THR A 193 11.40 2.75 -20.07
CA THR A 193 11.60 3.33 -18.75
C THR A 193 10.56 2.78 -17.79
N LEU A 194 11.00 2.16 -16.68
CA LEU A 194 10.13 1.65 -15.62
C LEU A 194 9.63 2.78 -14.72
N LEU A 195 10.53 3.70 -14.34
CA LEU A 195 10.22 4.87 -13.52
C LEU A 195 10.89 6.09 -14.12
N SER A 196 10.14 7.16 -14.36
CA SER A 196 10.63 8.39 -14.98
C SER A 196 10.53 9.58 -14.03
N ASN A 197 11.51 10.48 -14.08
CA ASN A 197 11.54 11.74 -13.34
C ASN A 197 11.31 11.58 -11.82
N LEU A 198 11.84 10.52 -11.23
CA LEU A 198 11.75 10.29 -9.80
C LEU A 198 12.68 11.26 -9.06
N ALA A 199 12.09 12.21 -8.33
CA ALA A 199 12.83 13.15 -7.50
C ALA A 199 13.24 12.49 -6.17
N LEU A 200 14.53 12.57 -5.86
CA LEU A 200 15.13 12.07 -4.62
C LEU A 200 15.80 13.25 -3.88
N PRO A 201 15.10 13.93 -2.95
CA PRO A 201 15.74 14.89 -2.06
C PRO A 201 16.65 14.16 -1.07
N LEU A 202 17.97 14.38 -1.17
CA LEU A 202 18.95 13.67 -0.35
C LEU A 202 19.62 14.61 0.64
N ASP A 203 19.22 14.53 1.91
CA ASP A 203 19.80 15.33 3.01
C ASP A 203 21.28 15.02 3.27
N ALA A 204 22.05 16.04 3.66
CA ALA A 204 23.42 15.91 4.11
C ALA A 204 23.53 15.07 5.40
N GLY A 205 24.68 14.44 5.63
CA GLY A 205 24.91 13.63 6.84
C GLY A 205 24.08 12.36 6.93
N THR A 206 23.37 11.99 5.85
CA THR A 206 22.43 10.86 5.80
C THR A 206 22.88 9.84 4.75
N SER A 207 22.73 8.56 5.07
CA SER A 207 22.85 7.44 4.13
C SER A 207 21.45 7.05 3.67
N HIS A 208 21.20 7.22 2.37
CA HIS A 208 19.94 6.87 1.71
C HIS A 208 20.09 5.56 0.94
N LEU A 209 19.14 4.67 1.17
CA LEU A 209 19.00 3.41 0.45
C LEU A 209 17.79 3.51 -0.47
N ALA A 210 18.01 3.70 -1.77
CA ALA A 210 16.93 3.72 -2.75
C ALA A 210 16.75 2.30 -3.32
N ILE A 211 15.63 1.67 -2.98
CA ILE A 211 15.28 0.31 -3.33
C ILE A 211 14.23 0.35 -4.43
N VAL A 212 14.59 -0.07 -5.64
CA VAL A 212 13.64 -0.28 -6.74
C VAL A 212 12.92 -1.60 -6.48
N HIS A 213 11.61 -1.56 -6.23
CA HIS A 213 10.82 -2.75 -5.86
C HIS A 213 9.47 -2.78 -6.60
N GLY A 214 8.61 -3.74 -6.26
CA GLY A 214 7.34 -3.96 -6.93
C GLY A 214 7.42 -5.08 -7.96
N THR A 215 6.62 -4.97 -9.02
CA THR A 215 6.69 -5.86 -10.19
C THR A 215 7.23 -5.08 -11.39
N ALA A 216 7.54 -5.76 -12.50
CA ALA A 216 7.93 -5.07 -13.73
C ALA A 216 6.82 -4.14 -14.26
N ASP A 217 5.56 -4.50 -14.02
CA ASP A 217 4.38 -3.74 -14.47
C ASP A 217 3.93 -2.66 -13.46
N ALA A 218 4.32 -2.80 -12.19
CA ALA A 218 4.04 -1.83 -11.13
C ALA A 218 5.31 -1.58 -10.28
N PRO A 219 6.35 -0.96 -10.88
CA PRO A 219 7.58 -0.65 -10.16
C PRO A 219 7.35 0.53 -9.21
N ALA A 220 8.10 0.56 -8.12
CA ALA A 220 8.13 1.65 -7.16
C ALA A 220 9.54 1.81 -6.59
N VAL A 221 9.79 2.92 -5.90
CA VAL A 221 11.03 3.13 -5.14
C VAL A 221 10.70 3.43 -3.69
N LEU A 222 11.31 2.67 -2.79
CA LEU A 222 11.36 2.94 -1.37
C LEU A 222 12.71 3.58 -1.05
N VAL A 223 12.70 4.75 -0.42
CA VAL A 223 13.91 5.40 0.09
C VAL A 223 13.98 5.23 1.60
N ALA A 224 14.92 4.40 2.06
CA ALA A 224 15.15 4.19 3.48
C ALA A 224 16.40 4.95 3.95
N SER A 225 16.21 5.91 4.84
CA SER A 225 17.26 6.84 5.27
C SER A 225 17.82 6.51 6.65
N SER A 226 19.10 6.79 6.88
CA SER A 226 19.74 6.58 8.17
C SER A 226 20.83 7.61 8.42
N GLN A 227 20.90 8.13 9.63
CA GLN A 227 21.95 9.04 10.05
C GLN A 227 23.34 8.38 9.88
N THR A 228 24.30 9.13 9.36
CA THR A 228 25.71 8.70 9.37
C THR A 228 26.37 9.03 10.71
N GLN A 229 27.43 8.29 11.05
CA GLN A 229 28.19 8.51 12.27
C GLN A 229 28.69 9.96 12.35
N ALA A 230 28.55 10.56 13.54
CA ALA A 230 29.10 11.89 13.79
C ALA A 230 30.64 11.86 13.83
N GLN A 231 31.24 12.97 13.41
CA GLN A 231 32.65 13.25 13.67
C GLN A 231 32.81 13.80 15.09
N ALA A 232 34.00 13.63 15.68
CA ALA A 232 34.31 14.23 16.97
C ALA A 232 34.19 15.76 16.88
N GLY A 233 33.55 16.40 17.86
CA GLY A 233 33.25 17.83 17.82
C GLY A 233 31.93 18.21 17.15
N ASN A 234 31.09 17.24 16.75
CA ASN A 234 29.77 17.52 16.19
C ASN A 234 28.67 17.56 17.27
N GLY A 235 27.63 18.34 17.00
CA GLY A 235 26.29 18.19 17.60
C GLY A 235 25.31 17.60 16.59
N PHE A 236 24.04 17.46 16.98
CA PHE A 236 22.99 16.90 16.14
C PHE A 236 21.82 17.85 15.97
N VAL A 237 21.39 18.09 14.74
CA VAL A 237 20.29 19.01 14.45
C VAL A 237 19.26 18.34 13.53
N ARG A 238 18.01 18.32 13.96
CA ARG A 238 16.85 17.98 13.12
C ARG A 238 16.24 19.28 12.59
N PHE A 239 15.93 19.33 11.29
CA PHE A 239 15.24 20.45 10.67
C PHE A 239 13.76 20.07 10.45
N ILE A 240 12.87 20.94 10.89
CA ILE A 240 11.41 20.77 10.81
C ILE A 240 10.83 21.98 10.10
N HIS A 241 10.07 21.74 9.02
CA HIS A 241 9.28 22.78 8.37
C HIS A 241 7.83 22.72 8.89
N ALA A 242 7.50 23.44 9.96
CA ALA A 242 6.19 23.31 10.60
C ALA A 242 5.11 24.23 10.00
N ALA A 243 5.12 24.44 8.68
CA ALA A 243 4.13 25.25 7.97
C ALA A 243 3.53 24.44 6.79
N PRO A 244 2.50 23.62 7.02
CA PRO A 244 1.95 22.67 6.03
C PRO A 244 1.36 23.33 4.78
N GLU A 245 0.92 24.58 4.86
CA GLU A 245 0.38 25.32 3.71
C GLU A 245 1.48 26.06 2.91
N ALA A 246 2.74 26.00 3.34
CA ALA A 246 3.87 26.61 2.65
C ALA A 246 4.51 25.63 1.65
N PRO A 247 5.12 26.13 0.54
CA PRO A 247 5.92 25.29 -0.34
C PRO A 247 7.11 24.66 0.38
N ALA A 248 7.57 23.51 -0.09
CA ALA A 248 8.81 22.89 0.40
C ALA A 248 10.00 23.86 0.32
N VAL A 249 10.96 23.69 1.23
CA VAL A 249 12.08 24.63 1.40
C VAL A 249 13.44 23.96 1.30
N ASP A 250 14.42 24.69 0.75
CA ASP A 250 15.83 24.33 0.83
C ASP A 250 16.47 24.97 2.07
N VAL A 251 17.12 24.16 2.90
CA VAL A 251 17.83 24.62 4.11
C VAL A 251 19.34 24.59 3.89
N TYR A 252 19.96 25.77 3.99
CA TYR A 252 21.40 25.96 3.89
C TYR A 252 22.01 26.26 5.26
N VAL A 253 23.18 25.69 5.52
CA VAL A 253 24.01 26.00 6.68
C VAL A 253 25.40 26.40 6.19
N ASN A 254 25.88 27.60 6.53
CA ASN A 254 27.13 28.17 6.02
C ASN A 254 27.24 28.07 4.48
N ASP A 255 26.19 28.47 3.77
CA ASP A 255 26.06 28.44 2.30
C ASP A 255 26.07 27.03 1.66
N SER A 256 26.13 25.96 2.46
CA SER A 256 26.02 24.58 1.97
C SER A 256 24.60 24.09 2.11
N LEU A 257 24.02 23.52 1.06
CA LEU A 257 22.70 22.89 1.11
C LEU A 257 22.77 21.67 2.03
N ILE A 258 21.90 21.63 3.04
CA ILE A 258 21.84 20.57 4.05
C ILE A 258 20.58 19.73 3.89
N ALA A 259 19.42 20.36 3.72
CA ALA A 259 18.15 19.66 3.51
C ALA A 259 17.47 20.23 2.25
N PRO A 260 17.57 19.54 1.10
CA PRO A 260 16.91 19.95 -0.14
C PRO A 260 15.42 19.59 -0.11
N SER A 261 14.56 20.48 -0.61
CA SER A 261 13.12 20.23 -0.76
C SER A 261 12.46 19.65 0.50
N LEU A 262 12.81 20.20 1.67
CA LEU A 262 12.27 19.80 2.97
C LEU A 262 10.76 20.04 2.98
N ASP A 263 10.00 18.94 2.99
CA ASP A 263 8.54 18.92 3.01
C ASP A 263 8.02 19.16 4.45
N PRO A 264 6.94 19.93 4.63
CA PRO A 264 6.37 20.16 5.95
C PRO A 264 5.97 18.90 6.73
N SER A 265 5.61 17.83 6.04
CA SER A 265 5.22 16.54 6.61
C SER A 265 6.40 15.61 6.89
N GLN A 266 7.61 15.96 6.45
CA GLN A 266 8.79 15.09 6.53
C GLN A 266 10.01 15.80 7.12
N PRO A 267 10.10 15.93 8.46
CA PRO A 267 11.31 16.41 9.11
C PRO A 267 12.53 15.55 8.80
N THR A 268 13.71 16.16 8.82
CA THR A 268 14.96 15.42 8.63
C THR A 268 15.21 14.44 9.78
N LYS A 269 16.08 13.46 9.55
CA LYS A 269 16.77 12.79 10.65
C LYS A 269 17.65 13.80 11.42
N HIS A 270 18.14 13.43 12.60
CA HIS A 270 19.12 14.24 13.31
C HIS A 270 20.45 14.23 12.55
N LEU A 271 20.80 15.35 11.94
CA LEU A 271 21.98 15.50 11.10
C LEU A 271 23.19 15.91 11.96
N ALA A 272 24.32 15.22 11.79
CA ALA A 272 25.54 15.57 12.51
C ALA A 272 26.18 16.84 11.89
N LEU A 273 26.21 17.93 12.63
CA LEU A 273 26.81 19.20 12.21
C LEU A 273 28.00 19.56 13.13
N PRO A 274 29.07 20.20 12.63
CA PRO A 274 30.13 20.70 13.48
C PRO A 274 29.58 21.61 14.59
N ALA A 275 30.12 21.53 15.80
CA ALA A 275 29.71 22.44 16.88
C ALA A 275 30.22 23.87 16.64
N GLY A 276 29.43 24.87 17.07
CA GLY A 276 29.75 26.28 16.93
C GLY A 276 28.58 27.11 16.41
N GLU A 277 28.88 28.34 16.00
CA GLU A 277 27.92 29.26 15.38
C GLU A 277 27.91 29.07 13.86
N HIS A 278 26.71 28.93 13.29
CA HIS A 278 26.49 28.76 11.86
C HIS A 278 25.46 29.77 11.34
N SER A 279 25.62 30.23 10.10
CA SER A 279 24.53 30.91 9.41
C SER A 279 23.54 29.88 8.87
N VAL A 280 22.25 30.16 9.00
CA VAL A 280 21.17 29.37 8.41
C VAL A 280 20.41 30.25 7.43
N LEU A 281 20.14 29.71 6.25
CA LEU A 281 19.35 30.35 5.21
C LEU A 281 18.32 29.34 4.69
N VAL A 282 17.06 29.75 4.65
CA VAL A 282 15.96 28.93 4.16
C VAL A 282 15.35 29.61 2.93
N ARG A 283 15.17 28.84 1.87
CA ARG A 283 14.64 29.33 0.59
C ARG A 283 13.49 28.46 0.11
N VAL A 284 12.62 29.01 -0.73
CA VAL A 284 11.66 28.17 -1.46
C VAL A 284 12.46 27.19 -2.34
N ALA A 285 12.14 25.89 -2.25
CA ALA A 285 12.93 24.83 -2.85
C ALA A 285 13.15 25.05 -4.36
N GLY A 286 14.40 24.87 -4.81
CA GLY A 286 14.79 25.03 -6.21
C GLY A 286 14.85 26.47 -6.71
N THR A 287 14.69 27.47 -5.83
CA THR A 287 14.72 28.90 -6.18
C THR A 287 15.75 29.68 -5.35
N GLU A 288 15.95 30.95 -5.69
CA GLU A 288 16.76 31.87 -4.89
C GLU A 288 15.90 32.70 -3.92
N ASP A 289 14.59 32.43 -3.83
CA ASP A 289 13.67 33.22 -3.02
C ASP A 289 13.84 32.88 -1.54
N GLU A 290 14.41 33.82 -0.79
CA GLU A 290 14.64 33.69 0.66
C GLU A 290 13.32 33.77 1.44
N VAL A 291 13.10 32.75 2.29
CA VAL A 291 12.01 32.70 3.25
C VAL A 291 12.45 33.33 4.57
N LEU A 292 13.62 32.91 5.08
CA LEU A 292 14.22 33.45 6.29
C LEU A 292 15.73 33.20 6.33
N SER A 293 16.42 33.98 7.15
CA SER A 293 17.83 33.77 7.49
C SER A 293 18.09 34.04 8.98
N GLY A 294 19.08 33.37 9.55
CA GLY A 294 19.39 33.43 10.97
C GLY A 294 20.73 32.81 11.33
N ASN A 295 20.96 32.66 12.64
CA ASN A 295 22.12 31.95 13.17
C ASN A 295 21.66 30.73 13.98
N LEU A 296 22.45 29.67 13.94
CA LEU A 296 22.26 28.44 14.69
C LEU A 296 23.53 28.15 15.50
N THR A 297 23.36 28.03 16.81
CA THR A 297 24.40 27.50 17.71
C THR A 297 24.23 26.00 17.84
N VAL A 298 25.17 25.24 17.29
CA VAL A 298 25.25 23.78 17.44
C VAL A 298 26.12 23.45 18.66
N VAL A 299 25.56 22.71 19.61
CA VAL A 299 26.29 22.31 20.82
C VAL A 299 26.88 20.91 20.66
N GLU A 300 28.18 20.75 20.96
CA GLU A 300 28.88 19.47 20.83
C GLU A 300 28.20 18.36 21.65
N GLY A 301 27.87 17.25 20.99
CA GLY A 301 27.26 16.09 21.62
C GLY A 301 25.79 16.23 22.02
N GLU A 302 25.17 17.39 21.84
CA GLU A 302 23.74 17.60 22.13
C GLU A 302 22.89 17.43 20.87
N ALA A 303 21.65 17.00 21.07
CA ALA A 303 20.63 16.92 20.02
C ALA A 303 19.69 18.11 20.13
N GLN A 304 19.37 18.72 18.99
CA GLN A 304 18.51 19.90 18.89
C GLN A 304 17.55 19.76 17.70
N SER A 305 16.37 20.36 17.84
CA SER A 305 15.38 20.48 16.78
C SER A 305 15.21 21.95 16.40
N LEU A 306 15.56 22.30 15.16
CA LEU A 306 15.32 23.60 14.56
C LEU A 306 13.98 23.56 13.82
N VAL A 307 13.04 24.38 14.27
CA VAL A 307 11.66 24.40 13.78
C VAL A 307 11.38 25.73 13.11
N VAL A 308 11.02 25.68 11.83
CA VAL A 308 10.48 26.82 11.09
C VAL A 308 8.98 26.90 11.36
N LEU A 309 8.54 27.96 12.03
CA LEU A 309 7.15 28.18 12.44
C LEU A 309 6.49 29.26 11.58
N PRO A 310 5.20 29.12 11.23
CA PRO A 310 4.43 30.21 10.64
C PRO A 310 4.25 31.35 11.66
N ASP A 311 4.32 32.59 11.20
CA ASP A 311 4.10 33.80 11.99
C ASP A 311 3.22 34.80 11.22
N ALA A 312 2.56 35.72 11.92
CA ALA A 312 1.67 36.72 11.32
C ALA A 312 2.36 37.60 10.27
N ASP A 313 3.67 37.82 10.44
CA ASP A 313 4.52 38.62 9.55
C ASP A 313 5.38 37.75 8.59
N GLY A 314 5.23 36.42 8.59
CA GLY A 314 6.00 35.51 7.74
C GLY A 314 6.33 34.17 8.42
N ALA A 315 7.61 33.94 8.69
CA ALA A 315 8.09 32.74 9.35
C ALA A 315 9.16 33.07 10.40
N THR A 316 9.22 32.29 11.47
CA THR A 316 10.22 32.39 12.52
C THR A 316 10.94 31.06 12.72
N VAL A 317 12.09 31.08 13.40
CA VAL A 317 12.86 29.87 13.72
C VAL A 317 13.04 29.77 15.23
N ASN A 318 12.64 28.63 15.78
CA ASN A 318 12.94 28.25 17.15
C ASN A 318 13.87 27.04 17.16
N VAL A 319 14.78 26.99 18.14
CA VAL A 319 15.69 25.86 18.35
C VAL A 319 15.44 25.30 19.73
N PHE A 320 15.08 24.03 19.79
CA PHE A 320 14.80 23.31 21.03
C PHE A 320 15.89 22.27 21.28
N ALA A 321 16.26 22.07 22.54
CA ALA A 321 17.12 20.96 22.93
C ALA A 321 16.27 19.69 23.08
N ASP A 322 16.72 18.59 22.49
CA ASP A 322 16.07 17.28 22.59
C ASP A 322 16.64 16.53 23.81
N ASP A 323 15.86 16.42 24.89
CA ASP A 323 16.26 15.66 26.08
C ASP A 323 16.09 14.15 25.87
N ILE A 324 17.20 13.49 25.54
CA ILE A 324 17.29 12.05 25.28
C ILE A 324 17.73 11.22 26.50
N SER A 325 17.88 11.83 27.68
CA SER A 325 18.53 11.21 28.84
C SER A 325 17.78 10.01 29.44
N GLY A 326 16.47 9.89 29.18
CA GLY A 326 15.62 8.80 29.65
C GLY A 326 15.52 7.59 28.73
N VAL A 327 16.15 7.61 27.56
CA VAL A 327 16.00 6.57 26.54
C VAL A 327 16.85 5.35 26.88
N ASN A 328 16.23 4.17 26.94
CA ASN A 328 16.91 2.88 27.04
C ASN A 328 16.08 1.80 26.33
N GLU A 329 16.65 0.61 26.10
CA GLU A 329 16.00 -0.49 25.34
C GLU A 329 14.55 -0.80 25.73
N THR A 330 14.13 -0.52 26.96
CA THR A 330 12.79 -0.83 27.49
C THR A 330 11.90 0.40 27.72
N THR A 331 12.38 1.62 27.45
CA THR A 331 11.59 2.85 27.62
C THR A 331 11.61 3.70 26.35
N ALA A 332 10.44 4.22 25.99
CA ALA A 332 10.31 5.29 25.03
C ALA A 332 10.39 6.64 25.75
N VAL A 333 10.82 7.68 25.04
CA VAL A 333 10.78 9.06 25.52
C VAL A 333 10.17 9.93 24.44
N ALA A 334 9.28 10.85 24.80
CA ALA A 334 8.67 11.80 23.87
C ALA A 334 8.72 13.23 24.38
N SER A 335 8.83 14.19 23.46
CA SER A 335 8.52 15.60 23.68
C SER A 335 7.45 16.05 22.69
N VAL A 336 6.70 17.09 23.05
CA VAL A 336 5.67 17.69 22.20
C VAL A 336 6.16 19.04 21.73
N ILE A 337 6.16 19.28 20.42
CA ILE A 337 6.41 20.59 19.81
C ILE A 337 5.08 21.09 19.26
N ASN A 338 4.63 22.26 19.70
CA ASN A 338 3.38 22.83 19.21
C ASN A 338 3.64 23.96 18.21
N ALA A 339 3.34 23.72 16.93
CA ALA A 339 3.45 24.70 15.87
C ALA A 339 2.10 25.33 15.47
N ILE A 340 1.02 25.05 16.21
CA ILE A 340 -0.31 25.61 15.95
C ILE A 340 -0.37 27.04 16.52
N PRO A 341 -0.52 28.09 15.69
CA PRO A 341 -0.53 29.49 16.16
C PRO A 341 -1.58 29.76 17.23
N ASP A 342 -1.25 30.68 18.15
CA ASP A 342 -2.15 31.18 19.20
C ASP A 342 -2.80 30.09 20.08
N SER A 343 -2.12 28.95 20.23
CA SER A 343 -2.66 27.79 20.94
C SER A 343 -1.80 27.32 22.13
N SER A 344 -2.37 26.49 22.99
CA SER A 344 -1.64 25.53 23.81
C SER A 344 -2.21 24.13 23.61
N ALA A 345 -1.35 23.11 23.68
CA ALA A 345 -1.77 21.73 23.46
C ALA A 345 -1.24 20.82 24.56
N THR A 346 -2.10 19.95 25.11
CA THR A 346 -1.70 18.88 26.02
C THR A 346 -1.87 17.53 25.33
N VAL A 347 -0.79 16.76 25.21
CA VAL A 347 -0.82 15.46 24.53
C VAL A 347 -0.88 14.34 25.56
N SER A 348 -1.72 13.34 25.29
CA SER A 348 -1.86 12.13 26.10
C SER A 348 -2.00 10.89 25.22
N LEU A 349 -1.65 9.74 25.78
CA LEU A 349 -1.85 8.43 25.17
C LEU A 349 -3.13 7.77 25.71
N SER A 350 -3.73 6.90 24.92
CA SER A 350 -4.95 6.13 25.24
C SER A 350 -4.87 5.29 26.52
N ASN A 351 -3.66 4.99 27.02
CA ASN A 351 -3.45 4.34 28.32
C ASN A 351 -3.52 5.31 29.52
N GLY A 352 -3.75 6.60 29.28
CA GLY A 352 -3.81 7.67 30.29
C GLY A 352 -2.47 8.35 30.57
N THR A 353 -1.39 7.98 29.88
CA THR A 353 -0.08 8.64 30.03
C THR A 353 -0.11 10.03 29.42
N SER A 354 0.22 11.07 30.19
CA SER A 354 0.41 12.43 29.67
C SER A 354 1.83 12.59 29.16
N LEU A 355 1.98 13.09 27.93
CA LEU A 355 3.27 13.36 27.29
C LEU A 355 3.73 14.82 27.49
N GLY A 356 2.82 15.70 27.93
CA GLY A 356 3.13 17.07 28.32
C GLY A 356 2.25 18.11 27.66
N GLU A 357 2.35 19.34 28.15
CA GLU A 357 1.73 20.53 27.58
C GLU A 357 2.79 21.37 26.86
N ALA A 358 2.45 21.90 25.69
CA ALA A 358 3.28 22.80 24.90
C ALA A 358 2.45 24.00 24.40
N PRO A 359 2.76 25.23 24.85
CA PRO A 359 2.29 26.45 24.19
C PRO A 359 2.79 26.57 22.74
N PHE A 360 2.13 27.39 21.94
CA PHE A 360 2.59 27.71 20.57
C PHE A 360 4.05 28.17 20.57
N GLY A 361 4.84 27.57 19.68
CA GLY A 361 6.25 27.88 19.52
C GLY A 361 7.13 27.40 20.67
N GLU A 362 6.62 26.52 21.53
CA GLU A 362 7.37 25.91 22.63
C GLU A 362 7.41 24.37 22.51
N VAL A 363 8.27 23.77 23.34
CA VAL A 363 8.41 22.31 23.48
C VAL A 363 8.06 21.91 24.92
N SER A 364 7.38 20.79 25.09
CA SER A 364 7.10 20.22 26.41
C SER A 364 8.38 19.67 27.06
N ALA A 365 8.32 19.43 28.36
CA ALA A 365 9.31 18.56 29.00
C ALA A 365 9.23 17.14 28.41
N ALA A 366 10.37 16.45 28.36
CA ALA A 366 10.42 15.06 27.90
C ALA A 366 9.70 14.12 28.90
N ALA A 367 8.82 13.27 28.38
CA ALA A 367 8.08 12.27 29.14
C ALA A 367 8.56 10.86 28.75
N SER A 368 8.87 10.03 29.75
CA SER A 368 9.22 8.62 29.53
C SER A 368 8.02 7.72 29.81
N PHE A 369 7.86 6.68 28.98
CA PHE A 369 6.72 5.77 29.04
C PHE A 369 7.10 4.38 28.49
N GLU A 370 6.26 3.40 28.80
CA GLU A 370 6.44 2.02 28.36
C GLU A 370 6.14 1.88 26.85
N PRO A 371 6.97 1.14 26.10
CA PRO A 371 6.71 0.81 24.70
C PRO A 371 5.32 0.18 24.52
N GLY A 372 4.62 0.57 23.46
CA GLY A 372 3.28 0.08 23.18
C GLY A 372 2.69 0.68 21.91
N SER A 373 1.60 0.09 21.43
CA SER A 373 0.75 0.70 20.41
C SER A 373 -0.36 1.48 21.11
N TYR A 374 -0.40 2.78 20.86
CA TYR A 374 -1.32 3.70 21.52
C TYR A 374 -1.97 4.62 20.49
N VAL A 375 -3.28 4.84 20.62
CA VAL A 375 -3.88 6.07 20.09
C VAL A 375 -3.35 7.24 20.91
N ALA A 376 -2.82 8.25 20.24
CA ALA A 376 -2.45 9.52 20.86
C ALA A 376 -3.60 10.53 20.66
N SER A 377 -3.73 11.45 21.60
CA SER A 377 -4.75 12.49 21.56
C SER A 377 -4.19 13.77 22.13
N TYR A 378 -4.65 14.91 21.63
CA TYR A 378 -4.26 16.20 22.16
C TYR A 378 -5.46 17.10 22.42
N ASP A 379 -5.44 17.73 23.60
CA ASP A 379 -6.37 18.78 23.98
C ASP A 379 -5.78 20.10 23.50
N LEU A 380 -6.36 20.68 22.45
CA LEU A 380 -5.97 21.95 21.86
C LEU A 380 -6.82 23.07 22.46
N THR A 381 -6.17 24.10 23.00
CA THR A 381 -6.81 25.31 23.50
C THR A 381 -6.40 26.49 22.64
N VAL A 382 -7.37 27.22 22.07
CA VAL A 382 -7.16 28.44 21.28
C VAL A 382 -8.01 29.55 21.89
N GLY A 383 -7.36 30.53 22.52
CA GLY A 383 -8.06 31.54 23.31
C GLY A 383 -8.82 30.92 24.49
N ASP A 384 -10.14 31.10 24.52
CA ASP A 384 -11.03 30.54 25.56
C ASP A 384 -11.71 29.23 25.14
N GLU A 385 -11.47 28.76 23.91
CA GLU A 385 -12.05 27.54 23.35
C GLU A 385 -11.07 26.37 23.48
N SER A 386 -11.61 25.17 23.74
CA SER A 386 -10.81 23.95 23.81
C SER A 386 -11.52 22.80 23.11
N GLY A 387 -10.75 21.92 22.48
CA GLY A 387 -11.23 20.72 21.81
C GLY A 387 -10.20 19.61 21.87
N THR A 388 -10.66 18.37 21.89
CA THR A 388 -9.79 17.19 21.85
C THR A 388 -9.75 16.63 20.43
N VAL A 389 -8.55 16.36 19.93
CA VAL A 389 -8.34 15.66 18.67
C VAL A 389 -7.71 14.30 18.96
N GLN A 390 -8.28 13.24 18.37
CA GLN A 390 -7.71 11.89 18.40
C GLN A 390 -6.92 11.66 17.12
N THR A 391 -5.80 10.94 17.22
CA THR A 391 -4.98 10.58 16.07
C THR A 391 -5.09 9.10 15.77
N ASP A 392 -4.36 8.63 14.75
CA ASP A 392 -4.23 7.20 14.49
C ASP A 392 -3.44 6.48 15.59
N THR A 393 -3.54 5.15 15.57
CA THR A 393 -2.73 4.30 16.45
C THR A 393 -1.28 4.37 16.03
N ASN A 394 -0.40 4.70 16.98
CA ASN A 394 1.03 4.80 16.78
C ASN A 394 1.75 3.74 17.61
N THR A 395 2.78 3.13 17.02
CA THR A 395 3.59 2.10 17.68
C THR A 395 4.89 2.72 18.20
N PHE A 396 5.06 2.72 19.52
CA PHE A 396 6.23 3.28 20.20
C PHE A 396 7.15 2.17 20.70
N TYR A 397 8.42 2.22 20.29
CA TYR A 397 9.47 1.28 20.64
C TYR A 397 10.30 1.81 21.82
N GLY A 398 10.81 0.88 22.63
CA GLY A 398 11.86 1.18 23.59
C GLY A 398 13.16 1.59 22.89
N GLY A 399 13.97 2.41 23.53
CA GLY A 399 15.25 2.84 22.97
C GLY A 399 15.11 3.91 21.89
N VAL A 400 13.92 4.50 21.75
CA VAL A 400 13.60 5.53 20.76
C VAL A 400 13.12 6.79 21.46
N TYR A 401 13.65 7.93 21.01
CA TYR A 401 13.14 9.26 21.34
C TYR A 401 12.16 9.72 20.26
N TYR A 402 11.07 10.37 20.63
CA TYR A 402 10.05 10.85 19.70
C TYR A 402 9.83 12.35 19.87
N ASN A 403 9.84 13.11 18.77
CA ASN A 403 9.20 14.42 18.76
C ASN A 403 7.78 14.23 18.21
N LEU A 404 6.77 14.62 18.98
CA LEU A 404 5.38 14.73 18.53
C LEU A 404 5.14 16.18 18.12
N ILE A 405 5.02 16.43 16.82
CA ILE A 405 4.97 17.79 16.26
C ILE A 405 3.54 18.07 15.83
N LEU A 406 2.89 19.03 16.49
CA LEU A 406 1.54 19.46 16.15
C LEU A 406 1.62 20.55 15.08
N LEU A 407 1.09 20.26 13.90
CA LEU A 407 1.07 21.17 12.75
C LEU A 407 -0.29 21.86 12.65
N PRO A 408 -0.33 23.15 12.24
CA PRO A 408 -1.59 23.86 12.07
C PRO A 408 -2.42 23.24 10.95
N GLY A 409 -3.74 23.16 11.18
CA GLY A 409 -4.69 22.85 10.12
C GLY A 409 -4.99 24.08 9.25
N SER A 410 -5.80 23.86 8.23
CA SER A 410 -6.41 24.90 7.41
C SER A 410 -7.92 24.87 7.51
N MET A 411 -8.60 25.72 6.74
CA MET A 411 -10.05 25.67 6.64
C MET A 411 -10.58 24.38 5.98
N PHE A 412 -9.69 23.60 5.34
CA PHE A 412 -10.02 22.38 4.60
C PHE A 412 -9.37 21.12 5.18
N SER A 413 -8.34 21.27 6.02
CA SER A 413 -7.60 20.17 6.64
C SER A 413 -7.52 20.37 8.15
N PRO A 414 -7.83 19.37 8.98
CA PRO A 414 -7.66 19.49 10.43
C PRO A 414 -6.17 19.61 10.80
N PRO A 415 -5.84 20.09 12.01
CA PRO A 415 -4.47 20.05 12.51
C PRO A 415 -3.95 18.62 12.58
N GLU A 416 -2.68 18.44 12.24
CA GLU A 416 -2.03 17.14 12.15
C GLU A 416 -1.02 16.96 13.29
N MET A 417 -0.76 15.71 13.68
CA MET A 417 0.34 15.38 14.57
C MET A 417 1.31 14.42 13.88
N LEU A 418 2.54 14.89 13.65
CA LEU A 418 3.64 14.04 13.19
C LEU A 418 4.31 13.36 14.37
N VAL A 419 4.55 12.05 14.28
CA VAL A 419 5.31 11.28 15.27
C VAL A 419 6.67 10.92 14.68
N VAL A 420 7.72 11.63 15.11
CA VAL A 420 9.05 11.55 14.46
C VAL A 420 10.07 10.85 15.37
N PRO A 421 10.53 9.63 15.02
CA PRO A 421 11.44 8.86 15.86
C PRO A 421 12.93 9.23 15.66
N THR A 422 13.70 9.01 16.72
CA THR A 422 15.17 8.99 16.74
C THR A 422 15.61 7.73 17.48
N GLU A 423 16.11 6.75 16.73
CA GLU A 423 16.53 5.46 17.27
C GLU A 423 17.91 5.58 17.93
N LEU A 424 17.98 5.36 19.26
CA LEU A 424 19.22 5.55 20.03
C LEU A 424 19.75 4.24 20.63
N SER A 425 18.85 3.35 21.03
CA SER A 425 19.17 2.10 21.71
C SER A 425 18.09 1.05 21.48
N GLN A 426 17.52 0.99 20.28
CA GLN A 426 16.54 -0.04 19.94
C GLN A 426 17.25 -1.41 19.85
N GLY A 427 16.75 -2.40 20.59
CA GLY A 427 17.30 -3.75 20.65
C GLY A 427 16.19 -4.80 20.69
N LEU A 428 16.53 -6.05 20.94
CA LEU A 428 15.55 -7.14 20.98
C LEU A 428 14.49 -6.98 22.08
N ALA A 429 14.73 -6.16 23.11
CA ALA A 429 13.77 -5.88 24.17
C ALA A 429 12.86 -4.67 23.89
N SER A 430 12.99 -4.05 22.71
CA SER A 430 12.38 -2.75 22.42
C SER A 430 11.02 -2.82 21.74
N ALA A 431 10.69 -3.92 21.07
CA ALA A 431 9.43 -4.02 20.35
C ALA A 431 8.24 -4.07 21.32
N PRO A 432 7.16 -3.32 21.04
CA PRO A 432 5.91 -3.46 21.78
C PRO A 432 5.17 -4.75 21.41
N GLY A 433 4.48 -5.37 22.38
CA GLY A 433 3.55 -6.49 22.12
C GLY A 433 3.90 -7.83 22.76
N MET A 434 3.25 -8.90 22.27
CA MET A 434 3.32 -10.24 22.86
C MET A 434 4.77 -10.74 22.93
N GLY A 435 5.21 -11.11 24.13
CA GLY A 435 6.54 -11.64 24.39
C GLY A 435 6.89 -12.91 23.59
N SER A 436 8.08 -13.44 23.89
CA SER A 436 8.79 -14.45 23.10
C SER A 436 7.95 -15.59 22.49
N MET A 437 8.15 -15.82 21.19
CA MET A 437 7.72 -17.02 20.47
C MET A 437 8.70 -18.17 20.74
N THR A 438 8.17 -19.37 20.97
CA THR A 438 9.01 -20.57 21.10
C THR A 438 9.43 -21.04 19.71
N ILE A 439 10.58 -20.55 19.22
CA ILE A 439 11.17 -21.08 18.00
C ILE A 439 11.76 -22.45 18.34
N ALA A 440 11.38 -23.49 17.60
CA ALA A 440 11.99 -24.81 17.73
C ALA A 440 13.45 -24.72 17.28
N SER A 441 14.36 -24.47 18.22
CA SER A 441 15.80 -24.49 17.97
C SER A 441 16.19 -25.84 17.37
N GLY A 442 16.34 -25.88 16.05
CA GLY A 442 17.14 -26.88 15.38
C GLY A 442 18.56 -26.69 15.89
N ALA A 443 19.01 -27.58 16.77
CA ALA A 443 20.37 -27.58 17.27
C ALA A 443 21.34 -27.47 16.09
N ALA A 444 22.22 -26.46 16.13
CA ALA A 444 23.32 -26.33 15.19
C ALA A 444 24.04 -27.69 15.06
N PRO A 445 24.26 -28.21 13.83
CA PRO A 445 25.04 -29.42 13.67
C PRO A 445 26.41 -29.17 14.30
N ALA A 446 26.80 -30.05 15.23
CA ALA A 446 28.11 -30.01 15.83
C ALA A 446 29.18 -30.04 14.72
N VAL A 447 30.09 -29.08 14.77
CA VAL A 447 31.28 -29.05 13.90
C VAL A 447 32.09 -30.31 14.20
N GLU A 448 32.01 -31.31 13.32
CA GLU A 448 33.00 -32.38 13.29
C GLU A 448 34.28 -31.85 12.64
N GLU A 449 35.37 -31.95 13.39
CA GLU A 449 36.73 -31.66 12.99
C GLU A 449 37.12 -32.47 11.74
N PRO A 450 37.79 -31.87 10.73
CA PRO A 450 38.06 -32.56 9.48
C PRO A 450 39.09 -33.67 9.68
N ALA A 451 38.68 -34.91 9.40
CA ALA A 451 39.60 -36.03 9.27
C ALA A 451 40.46 -35.87 8.00
N GLU A 452 41.78 -35.96 8.17
CA GLU A 452 42.79 -35.95 7.10
C GLU A 452 42.49 -36.99 6.02
N VAL A 453 42.46 -36.56 4.76
CA VAL A 453 42.50 -37.46 3.58
C VAL A 453 43.88 -37.30 2.92
N PRO A 454 44.63 -38.40 2.69
CA PRO A 454 45.93 -38.31 2.06
C PRO A 454 45.82 -38.03 0.56
N ALA A 455 46.78 -37.26 0.07
CA ALA A 455 46.91 -36.84 -1.33
C ALA A 455 47.00 -38.03 -2.30
N VAL A 456 46.29 -37.93 -3.44
CA VAL A 456 46.54 -38.73 -4.63
C VAL A 456 46.64 -37.80 -5.84
N GLU A 457 47.71 -37.99 -6.60
CA GLU A 457 48.21 -37.15 -7.69
C GLU A 457 47.23 -36.98 -8.85
N ALA A 458 47.30 -35.79 -9.44
CA ALA A 458 46.70 -35.44 -10.71
C ALA A 458 47.30 -36.25 -11.86
N THR A 459 46.45 -36.82 -12.71
CA THR A 459 46.82 -37.12 -14.11
C THR A 459 45.71 -36.58 -15.01
N ALA A 460 46.10 -35.72 -15.94
CA ALA A 460 45.24 -35.11 -16.93
C ALA A 460 44.95 -36.09 -18.07
N GLU A 461 43.68 -36.15 -18.52
CA GLU A 461 43.33 -36.69 -19.83
C GLU A 461 42.25 -35.82 -20.48
N ALA A 462 42.44 -35.55 -21.77
CA ALA A 462 41.69 -34.62 -22.62
C ALA A 462 40.36 -35.26 -23.13
N PRO A 463 39.46 -34.49 -23.77
CA PRO A 463 38.06 -34.87 -23.93
C PRO A 463 37.86 -35.91 -25.04
N SER A 464 36.98 -36.89 -24.78
CA SER A 464 36.50 -37.86 -25.76
C SER A 464 35.10 -37.47 -26.23
N GLU A 465 34.85 -37.73 -27.51
CA GLU A 465 33.69 -37.37 -28.32
C GLU A 465 32.32 -37.71 -27.71
N VAL A 466 31.37 -36.77 -27.90
CA VAL A 466 29.94 -36.97 -27.68
C VAL A 466 29.40 -37.85 -28.81
N VAL A 467 29.08 -39.11 -28.48
CA VAL A 467 28.29 -39.99 -29.33
C VAL A 467 26.82 -39.80 -28.97
N ASP A 468 26.08 -39.32 -29.95
CA ASP A 468 24.63 -39.16 -29.96
C ASP A 468 23.94 -40.51 -29.67
N GLN A 469 23.16 -40.59 -28.57
CA GLN A 469 22.21 -41.68 -28.35
C GLN A 469 20.80 -41.10 -28.23
N PRO A 470 19.81 -41.69 -28.93
CA PRO A 470 18.48 -41.14 -29.00
C PRO A 470 17.77 -41.29 -27.65
N VAL A 471 17.26 -40.18 -27.15
CA VAL A 471 16.32 -40.13 -26.02
C VAL A 471 15.06 -40.91 -26.42
N ALA A 472 14.69 -41.88 -25.59
CA ALA A 472 13.42 -42.59 -25.75
C ALA A 472 12.26 -41.63 -25.46
N THR A 473 11.41 -41.42 -26.47
CA THR A 473 10.13 -40.74 -26.35
C THR A 473 9.25 -41.44 -25.30
N PRO A 474 8.69 -40.74 -24.30
CA PRO A 474 7.66 -41.32 -23.45
C PRO A 474 6.42 -41.63 -24.31
N ALA A 475 5.85 -42.82 -24.13
CA ALA A 475 4.66 -43.25 -24.85
C ALA A 475 3.48 -42.30 -24.57
N PRO A 476 2.64 -41.99 -25.57
CA PRO A 476 1.45 -41.18 -25.36
C PRO A 476 0.49 -41.89 -24.41
N VAL A 477 -0.03 -41.14 -23.45
CA VAL A 477 -1.14 -41.56 -22.59
C VAL A 477 -2.33 -41.84 -23.52
N GLN A 478 -2.79 -43.08 -23.53
CA GLN A 478 -3.91 -43.51 -24.36
C GLN A 478 -5.20 -42.97 -23.74
N GLN A 479 -5.70 -41.87 -24.29
CA GLN A 479 -7.00 -41.27 -23.95
C GLN A 479 -8.12 -42.24 -24.41
N SER A 480 -9.16 -42.37 -23.59
CA SER A 480 -10.30 -43.26 -23.79
C SER A 480 -10.96 -43.10 -25.17
N ALA A 481 -11.20 -44.21 -25.87
CA ALA A 481 -11.60 -44.30 -27.28
C ALA A 481 -13.07 -43.95 -27.58
N ASP A 482 -13.72 -43.09 -26.78
CA ASP A 482 -15.17 -42.85 -26.87
C ASP A 482 -15.55 -41.39 -26.55
N VAL A 483 -14.69 -40.43 -26.90
CA VAL A 483 -14.94 -39.01 -26.59
C VAL A 483 -14.68 -38.13 -27.82
N VAL A 484 -15.52 -37.13 -28.01
CA VAL A 484 -15.34 -36.10 -29.04
C VAL A 484 -14.11 -35.26 -28.67
N THR A 485 -13.25 -35.00 -29.65
CA THR A 485 -12.03 -34.21 -29.46
C THR A 485 -12.01 -32.97 -30.34
N GLY A 486 -11.37 -31.91 -29.86
CA GLY A 486 -11.19 -30.67 -30.60
C GLY A 486 -9.71 -30.32 -30.65
N ARG A 487 -9.13 -30.26 -31.86
CA ARG A 487 -7.74 -29.83 -32.02
C ARG A 487 -7.66 -28.33 -32.29
N VAL A 488 -6.86 -27.61 -31.50
CA VAL A 488 -6.68 -26.16 -31.66
C VAL A 488 -6.00 -25.84 -32.99
N LEU A 489 -6.66 -25.04 -33.82
CA LEU A 489 -6.21 -24.58 -35.13
C LEU A 489 -5.87 -23.08 -35.06
N LEU A 490 -4.61 -22.78 -34.74
CA LEU A 490 -4.06 -21.42 -34.74
C LEU A 490 -2.69 -21.40 -35.43
N ASP A 491 -2.17 -20.22 -35.75
CA ASP A 491 -0.81 -20.08 -36.25
C ASP A 491 0.24 -20.62 -35.26
N PRO A 492 1.39 -21.16 -35.73
CA PRO A 492 2.45 -21.65 -34.85
C PRO A 492 2.94 -20.56 -33.89
N GLY A 493 2.83 -20.82 -32.57
CA GLY A 493 3.19 -19.88 -31.51
C GLY A 493 2.03 -19.05 -30.95
N ALA A 494 0.85 -19.11 -31.58
CA ALA A 494 -0.39 -18.55 -31.02
C ALA A 494 -1.02 -19.53 -30.01
N ASN A 495 -1.77 -18.97 -29.05
CA ASN A 495 -2.47 -19.73 -28.02
C ASN A 495 -3.97 -19.40 -28.03
N LEU A 496 -4.80 -20.41 -27.78
CA LEU A 496 -6.24 -20.27 -27.60
C LEU A 496 -6.54 -19.90 -26.16
N HIS A 497 -7.37 -18.88 -25.96
CA HIS A 497 -7.88 -18.53 -24.63
C HIS A 497 -9.00 -19.47 -24.20
N LEU A 498 -8.86 -20.07 -23.01
CA LEU A 498 -9.87 -20.94 -22.41
C LEU A 498 -10.80 -20.08 -21.55
N ARG A 499 -12.03 -19.81 -22.00
CA ARG A 499 -12.92 -18.80 -21.41
C ARG A 499 -13.75 -19.36 -20.25
N GLN A 500 -14.04 -18.52 -19.26
CA GLN A 500 -14.90 -18.88 -18.13
C GLN A 500 -16.37 -19.00 -18.52
N TYR A 501 -16.83 -18.22 -19.51
CA TYR A 501 -18.19 -18.24 -20.06
C TYR A 501 -18.12 -18.27 -21.60
N PRO A 502 -19.20 -18.64 -22.32
CA PRO A 502 -19.23 -18.67 -23.78
C PRO A 502 -19.32 -17.25 -24.39
N SER A 503 -18.28 -16.45 -24.15
CA SER A 503 -18.16 -15.08 -24.63
C SER A 503 -16.70 -14.77 -24.95
N PRO A 504 -16.41 -14.02 -26.04
CA PRO A 504 -15.04 -13.63 -26.36
C PRO A 504 -14.44 -12.71 -25.29
N ASP A 505 -15.28 -11.99 -24.54
CA ASP A 505 -14.89 -11.04 -23.50
C ASP A 505 -14.77 -11.69 -22.11
N ALA A 506 -15.15 -12.96 -21.97
CA ALA A 506 -15.10 -13.65 -20.69
C ALA A 506 -13.65 -13.86 -20.21
N PHE A 507 -13.47 -13.89 -18.89
CA PHE A 507 -12.17 -14.13 -18.25
C PHE A 507 -11.50 -15.40 -18.78
N SER A 508 -10.21 -15.33 -19.08
CA SER A 508 -9.43 -16.46 -19.60
C SER A 508 -8.87 -17.27 -18.45
N LEU A 509 -9.29 -18.51 -18.28
CA LEU A 509 -8.83 -19.43 -17.22
C LEU A 509 -7.42 -19.99 -17.46
N GLY A 510 -6.94 -19.92 -18.70
CA GLY A 510 -5.61 -20.36 -19.11
C GLY A 510 -5.45 -20.33 -20.62
N LEU A 511 -4.25 -20.65 -21.11
CA LEU A 511 -3.91 -20.69 -22.53
C LEU A 511 -3.66 -22.13 -23.00
N ALA A 512 -4.26 -22.48 -24.15
CA ALA A 512 -4.01 -23.75 -24.84
C ALA A 512 -3.19 -23.49 -26.13
N PRO A 513 -1.95 -23.97 -26.24
CA PRO A 513 -1.13 -23.78 -27.44
C PRO A 513 -1.75 -24.33 -28.72
N SER A 514 -1.39 -23.75 -29.88
CA SER A 514 -1.77 -24.31 -31.18
C SER A 514 -1.41 -25.80 -31.29
N GLY A 515 -2.34 -26.60 -31.84
CA GLY A 515 -2.20 -28.05 -31.96
C GLY A 515 -2.53 -28.86 -30.70
N THR A 516 -2.87 -28.20 -29.59
CA THR A 516 -3.42 -28.85 -28.38
C THR A 516 -4.70 -29.63 -28.72
N VAL A 517 -4.88 -30.80 -28.11
CA VAL A 517 -6.10 -31.59 -28.24
C VAL A 517 -6.91 -31.43 -26.95
N LEU A 518 -8.14 -30.98 -27.11
CA LEU A 518 -9.13 -30.76 -26.06
C LEU A 518 -10.19 -31.85 -26.11
N THR A 519 -10.76 -32.17 -24.95
CA THR A 519 -11.95 -33.02 -24.88
C THR A 519 -13.17 -32.12 -25.03
N VAL A 520 -14.06 -32.38 -25.99
CA VAL A 520 -15.28 -31.59 -26.20
C VAL A 520 -16.44 -32.27 -25.50
N LEU A 521 -17.11 -31.53 -24.60
CA LEU A 521 -18.19 -32.07 -23.77
C LEU A 521 -19.57 -31.77 -24.35
N ALA A 522 -19.80 -30.52 -24.75
CA ALA A 522 -21.11 -30.00 -25.11
C ALA A 522 -20.99 -28.69 -25.90
N ARG A 523 -22.08 -28.29 -26.54
CA ARG A 523 -22.28 -26.94 -27.08
C ARG A 523 -23.10 -26.09 -26.13
N GLU A 524 -23.09 -24.78 -26.34
CA GLU A 524 -23.88 -23.82 -25.58
C GLU A 524 -25.39 -24.17 -25.59
N GLY A 525 -26.03 -24.03 -24.42
CA GLY A 525 -27.45 -24.28 -24.18
C GLY A 525 -28.06 -23.27 -23.21
N ALA A 526 -29.38 -23.38 -23.00
CA ALA A 526 -30.15 -22.50 -22.12
C ALA A 526 -29.53 -22.39 -20.71
N PRO A 527 -29.55 -21.21 -20.09
CA PRO A 527 -29.05 -21.05 -18.73
C PRO A 527 -29.81 -21.95 -17.74
N VAL A 528 -29.10 -22.50 -16.76
CA VAL A 528 -29.62 -23.47 -15.78
C VAL A 528 -29.56 -22.92 -14.37
N ALA A 529 -30.32 -23.51 -13.43
CA ALA A 529 -30.15 -23.22 -12.02
C ALA A 529 -28.75 -23.68 -11.54
N LEU A 530 -27.98 -22.80 -10.91
CA LEU A 530 -26.64 -23.10 -10.40
C LEU A 530 -26.67 -23.89 -9.08
N VAL A 531 -27.82 -23.89 -8.39
CA VAL A 531 -28.08 -24.65 -7.17
C VAL A 531 -29.13 -25.72 -7.48
N GLU A 532 -28.83 -26.96 -7.13
CA GLU A 532 -29.72 -28.09 -7.36
C GLU A 532 -31.04 -27.91 -6.58
N GLY A 533 -32.16 -27.78 -7.30
CA GLY A 533 -33.50 -27.62 -6.73
C GLY A 533 -34.12 -26.23 -6.92
N ASP A 534 -33.37 -25.25 -7.39
CA ASP A 534 -33.88 -23.91 -7.72
C ASP A 534 -34.54 -23.87 -9.11
N GLU A 535 -35.44 -22.90 -9.32
CA GLU A 535 -35.99 -22.63 -10.65
C GLU A 535 -34.90 -22.03 -11.55
N PRO A 536 -34.83 -22.44 -12.83
CA PRO A 536 -33.90 -21.83 -13.78
C PRO A 536 -34.20 -20.34 -13.96
N PRO A 537 -33.19 -19.53 -14.33
CA PRO A 537 -33.38 -18.09 -14.49
C PRO A 537 -34.43 -17.79 -15.57
N PRO A 538 -35.15 -16.66 -15.48
CA PRO A 538 -36.21 -16.30 -16.45
C PRO A 538 -35.74 -16.32 -17.91
N GLU A 539 -34.46 -15.99 -18.14
CA GLU A 539 -33.78 -16.03 -19.45
C GLU A 539 -33.77 -17.42 -20.10
N ALA A 540 -33.95 -18.49 -19.32
CA ALA A 540 -34.06 -19.85 -19.83
C ALA A 540 -35.37 -20.08 -20.60
N GLU A 541 -36.44 -19.35 -20.29
CA GLU A 541 -37.74 -19.48 -20.97
C GLU A 541 -37.71 -18.87 -22.39
N ASP A 542 -36.86 -17.86 -22.59
CA ASP A 542 -36.71 -17.14 -23.87
C ASP A 542 -35.60 -17.71 -24.77
N TYR A 543 -34.84 -18.70 -24.29
CA TYR A 543 -33.75 -19.32 -25.05
C TYR A 543 -34.29 -20.24 -26.16
N VAL A 544 -33.81 -20.02 -27.39
CA VAL A 544 -34.10 -20.87 -28.56
C VAL A 544 -32.82 -21.55 -29.01
N ASP A 545 -32.81 -22.89 -29.02
CA ASP A 545 -31.65 -23.67 -29.48
C ASP A 545 -31.43 -23.47 -31.00
N PRO A 546 -30.28 -22.91 -31.44
CA PRO A 546 -29.98 -22.68 -32.85
C PRO A 546 -30.05 -23.94 -33.73
N ALA A 547 -29.78 -25.13 -33.17
CA ALA A 547 -29.85 -26.38 -33.93
C ALA A 547 -31.29 -26.71 -34.38
N THR A 548 -32.29 -26.20 -33.67
CA THR A 548 -33.72 -26.36 -34.02
C THR A 548 -34.17 -25.43 -35.13
N LEU A 549 -33.36 -24.42 -35.47
CA LEU A 549 -33.65 -23.41 -36.50
C LEU A 549 -33.03 -23.75 -37.86
N LEU A 550 -32.32 -24.86 -37.97
CA LEU A 550 -31.72 -25.32 -39.22
C LEU A 550 -32.82 -25.75 -40.20
N GLU A 551 -32.81 -25.16 -41.40
CA GLU A 551 -33.82 -25.43 -42.44
C GLU A 551 -33.59 -26.77 -43.18
N ASP A 552 -32.39 -27.35 -43.07
CA ASP A 552 -31.97 -28.59 -43.72
C ASP A 552 -31.47 -29.61 -42.67
N GLU A 553 -31.89 -30.86 -42.79
CA GLU A 553 -31.51 -31.95 -41.87
C GLU A 553 -30.01 -32.26 -41.93
N ASP A 554 -29.35 -31.95 -43.04
CA ASP A 554 -27.91 -32.12 -43.24
C ASP A 554 -27.08 -30.85 -42.93
N ALA A 555 -27.71 -29.71 -42.60
CA ALA A 555 -27.00 -28.47 -42.25
C ALA A 555 -26.33 -28.58 -40.87
N ASP A 556 -25.27 -27.81 -40.62
CA ASP A 556 -24.62 -27.74 -39.31
C ASP A 556 -24.63 -26.31 -38.77
N LEU A 557 -24.36 -26.16 -37.48
CA LEU A 557 -24.18 -24.86 -36.84
C LEU A 557 -22.93 -24.16 -37.37
N VAL A 558 -22.98 -22.84 -37.46
CA VAL A 558 -21.84 -22.03 -37.89
C VAL A 558 -20.79 -22.03 -36.78
N PRO A 559 -19.54 -22.46 -37.03
CA PRO A 559 -18.54 -22.57 -35.97
C PRO A 559 -18.22 -21.25 -35.25
N GLU A 560 -18.26 -20.12 -35.96
CA GLU A 560 -17.97 -18.79 -35.39
C GLU A 560 -19.04 -18.30 -34.41
N GLU A 561 -20.26 -18.84 -34.50
CA GLU A 561 -21.38 -18.53 -33.60
C GLU A 561 -21.58 -19.61 -32.53
N THR A 562 -20.77 -20.68 -32.55
CA THR A 562 -20.96 -21.84 -31.67
C THR A 562 -19.87 -21.91 -30.61
N TRP A 563 -20.28 -21.84 -29.34
CA TRP A 563 -19.40 -22.06 -28.21
C TRP A 563 -19.47 -23.50 -27.71
N LEU A 564 -18.30 -24.05 -27.37
CA LEU A 564 -18.12 -25.43 -26.92
C LEU A 564 -17.55 -25.45 -25.51
N ARG A 565 -18.13 -26.28 -24.66
CA ARG A 565 -17.59 -26.64 -23.35
C ARG A 565 -16.54 -27.72 -23.55
N VAL A 566 -15.34 -27.49 -23.02
CA VAL A 566 -14.17 -28.34 -23.21
C VAL A 566 -13.43 -28.61 -21.92
N ILE A 567 -12.69 -29.72 -21.90
CA ILE A 567 -11.68 -30.03 -20.88
C ILE A 567 -10.30 -30.02 -21.53
N TYR A 568 -9.38 -29.25 -20.94
CA TYR A 568 -7.95 -29.29 -21.21
C TYR A 568 -7.20 -29.97 -20.06
N SER A 569 -6.64 -31.15 -20.32
CA SER A 569 -5.69 -31.77 -19.38
C SER A 569 -4.33 -31.12 -19.53
N THR A 570 -3.89 -30.37 -18.51
CA THR A 570 -2.69 -29.53 -18.58
C THR A 570 -1.41 -30.38 -18.40
N PRO A 571 -0.24 -29.95 -18.94
CA PRO A 571 1.00 -30.73 -18.88
C PRO A 571 1.54 -31.02 -17.48
N ASP A 572 1.13 -30.21 -16.50
CA ASP A 572 1.47 -30.36 -15.08
C ASP A 572 0.55 -31.34 -14.32
N GLY A 573 -0.40 -31.97 -15.02
CA GLY A 573 -1.30 -32.98 -14.45
C GLY A 573 -2.60 -32.42 -13.86
N GLY A 574 -2.86 -31.12 -14.04
CA GLY A 574 -4.14 -30.49 -13.71
C GLY A 574 -5.15 -30.53 -14.86
N GLU A 575 -6.26 -29.83 -14.68
CA GLU A 575 -7.36 -29.77 -15.63
C GLU A 575 -7.97 -28.37 -15.69
N ILE A 576 -8.31 -27.89 -16.88
CA ILE A 576 -9.10 -26.66 -17.09
C ILE A 576 -10.37 -27.04 -17.85
N GLU A 577 -11.52 -26.89 -17.18
CA GLU A 577 -12.83 -26.97 -17.80
C GLU A 577 -13.26 -25.56 -18.23
N ALA A 578 -13.53 -25.34 -19.50
CA ALA A 578 -13.70 -23.99 -20.05
C ALA A 578 -14.62 -23.95 -21.27
N TRP A 579 -14.92 -22.74 -21.74
CA TRP A 579 -15.62 -22.47 -22.99
C TRP A 579 -14.64 -21.99 -24.06
N VAL A 580 -14.81 -22.46 -25.30
CA VAL A 580 -14.03 -22.04 -26.47
C VAL A 580 -14.94 -21.94 -27.69
N ASN A 581 -14.65 -20.99 -28.58
CA ASN A 581 -15.41 -20.85 -29.83
C ASN A 581 -14.99 -21.95 -30.83
N ALA A 582 -15.97 -22.60 -31.46
CA ALA A 582 -15.74 -23.73 -32.36
C ALA A 582 -14.93 -23.35 -33.61
N LEU A 583 -14.91 -22.08 -34.00
CA LEU A 583 -14.07 -21.56 -35.09
C LEU A 583 -12.59 -21.95 -34.96
N TYR A 584 -12.10 -22.08 -33.73
CA TYR A 584 -10.68 -22.36 -33.46
C TYR A 584 -10.37 -23.85 -33.31
N LEU A 585 -11.34 -24.75 -33.52
CA LEU A 585 -11.19 -26.18 -33.30
C LEU A 585 -11.49 -27.01 -34.56
N ASP A 586 -10.65 -28.01 -34.83
CA ASP A 586 -11.02 -29.16 -35.67
C ASP A 586 -11.68 -30.22 -34.77
N VAL A 587 -13.02 -30.27 -34.78
CA VAL A 587 -13.80 -31.17 -33.91
C VAL A 587 -14.05 -32.50 -34.60
N ARG A 588 -13.65 -33.58 -33.94
CA ARG A 588 -13.74 -34.96 -34.45
C ARG A 588 -14.49 -35.86 -33.49
N ASP A 589 -15.32 -36.73 -34.05
CA ASP A 589 -16.00 -37.77 -33.31
C ASP A 589 -15.00 -38.88 -32.87
N PRO A 590 -15.43 -39.87 -32.07
CA PRO A 590 -14.55 -40.97 -31.63
C PRO A 590 -14.00 -41.84 -32.77
N ASP A 591 -14.67 -41.88 -33.93
CA ASP A 591 -14.25 -42.60 -35.12
C ASP A 591 -13.24 -41.79 -35.97
N GLY A 592 -13.06 -40.51 -35.66
CA GLY A 592 -12.13 -39.58 -36.32
C GLY A 592 -12.75 -38.80 -37.49
N ASP A 593 -14.06 -38.94 -37.71
CA ASP A 593 -14.81 -38.19 -38.70
C ASP A 593 -15.16 -36.79 -38.16
N LEU A 594 -15.51 -35.85 -39.05
CA LEU A 594 -15.90 -34.50 -38.63
C LEU A 594 -17.17 -34.57 -37.78
N GLN A 595 -17.09 -34.05 -36.56
CA GLN A 595 -18.24 -33.98 -35.66
C GLN A 595 -19.17 -32.85 -36.11
N ARG A 596 -20.43 -33.18 -36.38
CA ARG A 596 -21.48 -32.18 -36.59
C ARG A 596 -21.76 -31.47 -35.26
N LEU A 597 -21.62 -30.15 -35.22
CA LEU A 597 -21.79 -29.35 -34.02
C LEU A 597 -23.23 -29.41 -33.50
N ALA A 598 -24.23 -29.42 -34.38
CA ALA A 598 -25.65 -29.53 -34.03
C ALA A 598 -25.98 -30.80 -33.21
N ASP A 599 -25.21 -31.88 -33.41
CA ASP A 599 -25.41 -33.17 -32.75
C ASP A 599 -24.76 -33.25 -31.35
N LEU A 600 -23.99 -32.23 -30.95
CA LEU A 600 -23.43 -32.15 -29.61
C LEU A 600 -24.52 -31.90 -28.56
N PRO A 601 -24.41 -32.49 -27.36
CA PRO A 601 -25.33 -32.19 -26.26
C PRO A 601 -25.18 -30.74 -25.83
N THR A 602 -26.23 -30.16 -25.25
CA THR A 602 -26.23 -28.78 -24.75
C THR A 602 -25.83 -28.70 -23.27
N PHE A 603 -25.18 -27.62 -22.88
CA PHE A 603 -24.83 -27.33 -21.48
C PHE A 603 -25.12 -25.87 -21.14
N GLY A 604 -25.55 -25.60 -19.90
CA GLY A 604 -26.01 -24.27 -19.51
C GLY A 604 -24.93 -23.20 -19.64
N ASN A 605 -25.21 -22.15 -20.41
CA ASN A 605 -24.23 -21.11 -20.75
C ASN A 605 -23.80 -20.23 -19.56
N ASN A 606 -24.57 -20.23 -18.48
CA ASN A 606 -24.30 -19.52 -17.23
C ASN A 606 -23.46 -20.35 -16.23
N VAL A 607 -23.03 -21.57 -16.58
CA VAL A 607 -22.16 -22.38 -15.72
C VAL A 607 -20.69 -22.02 -16.02
N PRO A 608 -19.93 -21.51 -15.01
CA PRO A 608 -18.57 -21.07 -15.23
C PRO A 608 -17.62 -22.24 -15.50
N GLY A 609 -16.57 -21.96 -16.27
CA GLY A 609 -15.38 -22.79 -16.33
C GLY A 609 -14.56 -22.72 -15.05
N GLU A 610 -13.77 -23.75 -14.78
CA GLU A 610 -12.90 -23.83 -13.61
C GLU A 610 -11.56 -24.48 -13.96
N ALA A 611 -10.50 -23.96 -13.36
CA ALA A 611 -9.17 -24.59 -13.37
C ALA A 611 -8.95 -25.34 -12.05
N ARG A 612 -8.46 -26.58 -12.13
CA ARG A 612 -8.28 -27.46 -10.98
C ARG A 612 -6.90 -28.12 -11.02
N GLY A 613 -6.12 -27.92 -9.96
CA GLY A 613 -4.84 -28.61 -9.78
C GLY A 613 -3.78 -28.29 -10.84
N THR A 614 -3.87 -27.13 -11.50
CA THR A 614 -2.91 -26.67 -12.52
C THR A 614 -2.22 -25.36 -12.10
N SER A 615 -1.00 -25.19 -12.56
CA SER A 615 -0.13 -24.01 -12.50
C SER A 615 -0.23 -23.11 -13.73
N VAL A 616 -1.02 -23.49 -14.74
CA VAL A 616 -1.33 -22.63 -15.89
C VAL A 616 -2.16 -21.45 -15.39
N THR A 617 -1.57 -20.25 -15.37
CA THR A 617 -2.26 -19.04 -14.94
C THR A 617 -3.01 -18.37 -16.09
N PRO A 618 -4.16 -17.72 -15.82
CA PRO A 618 -4.80 -16.76 -16.72
C PRO A 618 -3.80 -15.77 -17.33
N PRO A 619 -3.83 -15.52 -18.64
CA PRO A 619 -3.08 -14.41 -19.21
C PRO A 619 -3.66 -13.07 -18.69
N PRO A 620 -2.81 -12.06 -18.45
CA PRO A 620 -3.30 -10.70 -18.19
C PRO A 620 -4.12 -10.23 -19.41
N ILE A 621 -5.29 -9.63 -19.16
CA ILE A 621 -6.23 -9.20 -20.21
C ILE A 621 -5.59 -8.07 -21.04
N PRO A 622 -5.44 -8.17 -22.37
CA PRO A 622 -4.95 -7.07 -23.19
C PRO A 622 -6.01 -6.56 -24.17
N GLU A 623 -6.41 -5.29 -24.07
CA GLU A 623 -6.88 -4.47 -25.21
C GLU A 623 -6.53 -2.99 -24.99
N ASN A 624 -6.23 -2.27 -26.08
CA ASN A 624 -5.93 -0.84 -26.17
C ASN A 624 -7.10 0.03 -25.68
N ARG A 625 -7.38 0.03 -24.37
CA ARG A 625 -8.46 0.78 -23.76
C ARG A 625 -7.86 1.81 -22.84
N VAL A 626 -8.30 3.05 -22.99
CA VAL A 626 -7.90 4.11 -22.08
C VAL A 626 -8.61 3.85 -20.76
N SER A 627 -7.84 3.67 -19.70
CA SER A 627 -8.38 3.60 -18.35
C SER A 627 -8.42 5.01 -17.77
N ALA A 628 -9.51 5.36 -17.10
CA ALA A 628 -9.60 6.56 -16.28
C ALA A 628 -9.46 6.14 -14.82
N ILE A 629 -8.37 6.55 -14.18
CA ILE A 629 -8.06 6.25 -12.78
C ILE A 629 -8.45 7.43 -11.92
N VAL A 630 -9.24 7.17 -10.88
CA VAL A 630 -9.62 8.18 -9.89
C VAL A 630 -8.38 8.63 -9.11
N THR A 631 -8.08 9.92 -9.12
CA THR A 631 -6.92 10.52 -8.44
C THR A 631 -7.31 11.84 -7.78
N ASN A 632 -6.38 12.43 -7.01
CA ASN A 632 -6.53 13.76 -6.42
C ASN A 632 -7.72 13.91 -5.47
N LEU A 633 -8.08 12.82 -4.77
CA LEU A 633 -9.05 12.83 -3.69
C LEU A 633 -8.34 12.81 -2.34
N ASN A 634 -8.87 13.58 -1.39
CA ASN A 634 -8.43 13.49 0.00
C ASN A 634 -8.75 12.10 0.60
N PRO A 635 -7.99 11.62 1.60
CA PRO A 635 -8.29 10.38 2.29
C PRO A 635 -9.74 10.31 2.79
N GLY A 636 -10.44 9.21 2.50
CA GLY A 636 -11.85 9.01 2.86
C GLY A 636 -12.88 9.65 1.91
N VAL A 637 -12.46 10.42 0.90
CA VAL A 637 -13.34 11.00 -0.11
C VAL A 637 -13.45 10.05 -1.32
N SER A 638 -14.63 10.01 -1.95
CA SER A 638 -14.88 9.24 -3.17
C SER A 638 -15.44 10.12 -4.28
N LEU A 639 -15.05 9.84 -5.52
CA LEU A 639 -15.56 10.50 -6.72
C LEU A 639 -16.96 9.98 -7.05
N ASN A 640 -17.90 10.88 -7.31
CA ASN A 640 -19.26 10.48 -7.69
C ASN A 640 -19.35 10.18 -9.19
N ILE A 641 -19.88 9.01 -9.56
CA ILE A 641 -20.39 8.73 -10.91
C ILE A 641 -21.84 9.21 -10.97
N ARG A 642 -22.19 10.05 -11.95
CA ARG A 642 -23.51 10.67 -12.05
C ARG A 642 -24.30 10.22 -13.27
N ARG A 643 -25.63 10.28 -13.18
CA ARG A 643 -26.54 9.97 -14.29
C ARG A 643 -26.51 11.02 -15.39
N THR A 644 -26.25 12.29 -15.06
CA THR A 644 -26.17 13.43 -15.99
C THR A 644 -24.88 14.22 -15.75
N PRO A 645 -24.32 14.92 -16.77
CA PRO A 645 -23.05 15.66 -16.68
C PRO A 645 -23.26 17.03 -16.01
N GLU A 646 -23.83 17.02 -14.81
CA GLU A 646 -24.06 18.21 -14.01
C GLU A 646 -23.79 17.92 -12.54
N THR A 647 -23.33 18.91 -11.78
CA THR A 647 -22.97 18.74 -10.36
C THR A 647 -24.15 18.33 -9.49
N GLY A 648 -25.38 18.60 -9.91
CA GLY A 648 -26.64 18.18 -9.28
C GLY A 648 -27.21 16.83 -9.77
N GLY A 649 -26.54 16.14 -10.70
CA GLY A 649 -27.04 14.89 -11.27
C GLY A 649 -27.07 13.74 -10.25
N GLU A 650 -28.05 12.85 -10.38
CA GLU A 650 -28.22 11.65 -9.53
C GLU A 650 -26.92 10.84 -9.46
N VAL A 651 -26.44 10.55 -8.25
CA VAL A 651 -25.24 9.73 -8.05
C VAL A 651 -25.61 8.25 -8.20
N LEU A 652 -24.92 7.57 -9.10
CA LEU A 652 -25.09 6.15 -9.39
C LEU A 652 -24.16 5.28 -8.54
N GLU A 653 -22.93 5.74 -8.32
CA GLU A 653 -21.90 5.04 -7.53
C GLU A 653 -20.84 6.03 -7.01
N ARG A 654 -20.08 5.61 -5.99
CA ARG A 654 -18.93 6.37 -5.46
C ARG A 654 -17.65 5.56 -5.58
N LEU A 655 -16.64 6.18 -6.21
CA LEU A 655 -15.36 5.54 -6.50
C LEU A 655 -14.26 6.06 -5.56
N PRO A 656 -13.63 5.19 -4.76
CA PRO A 656 -12.45 5.54 -3.98
C PRO A 656 -11.27 6.00 -4.85
N ASN A 657 -10.32 6.71 -4.23
CA ASN A 657 -9.05 7.05 -4.86
C ASN A 657 -8.32 5.79 -5.34
N GLY A 658 -7.71 5.84 -6.53
CA GLY A 658 -7.04 4.71 -7.17
C GLY A 658 -7.97 3.74 -7.91
N THR A 659 -9.29 3.97 -7.92
CA THR A 659 -10.21 3.10 -8.67
C THR A 659 -10.01 3.29 -10.17
N ALA A 660 -9.71 2.19 -10.87
CA ALA A 660 -9.63 2.18 -12.33
C ALA A 660 -11.01 1.97 -12.96
N THR A 661 -11.32 2.77 -13.97
CA THR A 661 -12.54 2.69 -14.78
C THR A 661 -12.18 2.72 -16.26
N GLU A 662 -13.09 2.30 -17.11
CA GLU A 662 -12.94 2.40 -18.55
C GLU A 662 -13.38 3.79 -19.04
N PHE A 663 -12.53 4.47 -19.82
CA PHE A 663 -12.91 5.69 -20.52
C PHE A 663 -13.84 5.35 -21.69
N VAL A 664 -15.00 6.01 -21.75
CA VAL A 664 -16.00 5.82 -22.82
C VAL A 664 -16.08 7.05 -23.72
N GLY A 665 -15.93 8.26 -23.17
CA GLY A 665 -15.86 9.49 -23.96
C GLY A 665 -15.87 10.74 -23.09
N LEU A 666 -15.73 11.92 -23.69
CA LEU A 666 -15.80 13.21 -22.99
C LEU A 666 -16.70 14.21 -23.71
N ILE A 667 -17.22 15.19 -22.97
CA ILE A 667 -17.83 16.38 -23.56
C ILE A 667 -16.72 17.40 -23.82
N THR A 668 -16.54 17.79 -25.07
CA THR A 668 -15.63 18.88 -25.46
C THR A 668 -16.21 20.22 -24.99
N PRO A 669 -15.44 21.07 -24.29
CA PRO A 669 -15.95 22.31 -23.74
C PRO A 669 -16.30 23.32 -24.85
N ASP A 670 -17.44 23.99 -24.70
CA ASP A 670 -17.80 25.17 -25.50
C ASP A 670 -17.06 26.39 -24.93
N GLU A 671 -16.16 26.98 -25.73
CA GLU A 671 -15.29 28.12 -25.37
C GLU A 671 -16.06 29.33 -24.81
N GLU A 672 -17.38 29.44 -25.03
CA GLU A 672 -18.22 30.52 -24.51
C GLU A 672 -18.74 30.31 -23.07
N THR A 673 -18.77 29.07 -22.55
CA THR A 673 -19.52 28.76 -21.31
C THR A 673 -18.67 28.42 -20.08
N GLY A 674 -17.40 28.09 -20.25
CA GLY A 674 -16.47 27.79 -19.14
C GLY A 674 -16.88 26.59 -18.27
N ALA A 675 -17.54 25.59 -18.86
CA ALA A 675 -17.97 24.38 -18.15
C ALA A 675 -16.78 23.54 -17.66
N GLN A 676 -16.97 22.82 -16.54
CA GLN A 676 -16.04 21.79 -16.09
C GLN A 676 -16.08 20.60 -17.06
N ASP A 677 -14.92 20.04 -17.39
CA ASP A 677 -14.79 18.90 -18.31
C ASP A 677 -15.40 17.63 -17.67
N TRP A 678 -16.42 17.07 -18.33
CA TRP A 678 -17.09 15.83 -17.90
C TRP A 678 -16.67 14.66 -18.78
N VAL A 679 -16.39 13.54 -18.12
CA VAL A 679 -15.95 12.28 -18.74
C VAL A 679 -17.01 11.22 -18.49
N PHE A 680 -17.47 10.57 -19.55
CA PHE A 680 -18.31 9.38 -19.46
C PHE A 680 -17.41 8.15 -19.26
N ILE A 681 -17.67 7.42 -18.19
CA ILE A 681 -16.87 6.25 -17.78
C ILE A 681 -17.76 5.02 -17.60
N SER A 682 -17.14 3.84 -17.71
CA SER A 682 -17.74 2.53 -17.45
C SER A 682 -16.99 1.87 -16.30
N TYR A 683 -17.72 1.45 -15.28
CA TYR A 683 -17.19 0.83 -14.06
C TYR A 683 -17.87 -0.51 -13.80
N SER A 684 -17.08 -1.55 -13.55
CA SER A 684 -17.58 -2.89 -13.21
C SER A 684 -17.24 -3.20 -11.75
N PRO A 685 -18.18 -3.04 -10.80
CA PRO A 685 -17.93 -3.30 -9.39
C PRO A 685 -17.64 -4.79 -9.12
N ALA A 686 -16.86 -5.06 -8.07
CA ALA A 686 -16.47 -6.42 -7.69
C ALA A 686 -17.65 -7.36 -7.35
N GLY A 687 -18.82 -6.79 -7.02
CA GLY A 687 -20.07 -7.53 -6.78
C GLY A 687 -20.81 -7.96 -8.06
N GLY A 688 -20.32 -7.60 -9.24
CA GLY A 688 -20.93 -7.89 -10.54
C GLY A 688 -21.79 -6.75 -11.09
N GLY A 689 -22.08 -6.79 -12.40
CA GLY A 689 -22.79 -5.75 -13.14
C GLY A 689 -21.87 -4.66 -13.73
N VAL A 690 -22.47 -3.69 -14.41
CA VAL A 690 -21.78 -2.55 -15.05
C VAL A 690 -22.53 -1.26 -14.74
N ILE A 691 -21.80 -0.24 -14.33
CA ILE A 691 -22.28 1.12 -14.07
C ILE A 691 -21.62 2.06 -15.07
N THR A 692 -22.43 2.74 -15.88
CA THR A 692 -21.94 3.82 -16.74
C THR A 692 -22.43 5.17 -16.21
N GLY A 693 -21.63 6.22 -16.36
CA GLY A 693 -22.04 7.56 -15.97
C GLY A 693 -20.94 8.62 -16.06
N TRP A 694 -21.28 9.83 -15.63
CA TRP A 694 -20.45 11.02 -15.76
C TRP A 694 -19.62 11.29 -14.51
N ALA A 695 -18.33 11.56 -14.70
CA ALA A 695 -17.40 11.97 -13.66
C ALA A 695 -16.62 13.22 -14.09
N SER A 696 -16.15 14.00 -13.12
CA SER A 696 -15.35 15.20 -13.41
C SER A 696 -13.93 14.80 -13.81
N SER A 697 -13.43 15.33 -14.92
CA SER A 697 -12.07 15.04 -15.42
C SER A 697 -10.97 15.47 -14.45
N LEU A 698 -11.24 16.45 -13.58
CA LEU A 698 -10.28 17.00 -12.60
C LEU A 698 -9.74 15.92 -11.64
N TYR A 699 -10.55 14.89 -11.41
CA TYR A 699 -10.24 13.78 -10.51
C TYR A 699 -9.95 12.48 -11.26
N LEU A 700 -9.64 12.56 -12.55
CA LEU A 700 -9.32 11.42 -13.39
C LEU A 700 -7.94 11.61 -14.04
N ARG A 701 -7.12 10.56 -13.98
CA ARG A 701 -5.90 10.41 -14.78
C ARG A 701 -6.15 9.37 -15.85
N PHE A 702 -5.77 9.64 -17.09
CA PHE A 702 -5.93 8.70 -18.19
C PHE A 702 -4.66 7.86 -18.38
N GLU A 703 -4.84 6.57 -18.65
CA GLU A 703 -3.77 5.64 -18.93
C GLU A 703 -4.07 4.83 -20.19
N PHE A 704 -3.09 4.73 -21.10
CA PHE A 704 -3.15 3.86 -22.28
C PHE A 704 -2.12 2.76 -22.12
N ASN A 705 -2.57 1.51 -22.07
CA ASN A 705 -1.73 0.33 -21.83
C ASN A 705 -0.82 0.47 -20.58
N GLY A 706 -1.38 1.01 -19.48
CA GLY A 706 -0.67 1.20 -18.21
C GLY A 706 0.30 2.39 -18.17
N ARG A 707 0.36 3.21 -19.22
CA ARG A 707 1.13 4.47 -19.24
C ARG A 707 0.20 5.67 -19.14
N SER A 708 0.47 6.58 -18.20
CA SER A 708 -0.23 7.86 -18.12
C SER A 708 -0.11 8.65 -19.43
N ILE A 709 -1.23 9.19 -19.87
CA ILE A 709 -1.40 10.02 -21.07
C ILE A 709 -2.29 11.21 -20.70
N ASP A 710 -2.07 12.36 -21.34
CA ASP A 710 -2.94 13.53 -21.19
C ASP A 710 -3.95 13.63 -22.35
N LEU A 711 -4.89 14.56 -22.26
CA LEU A 711 -5.93 14.76 -23.27
C LEU A 711 -5.36 15.24 -24.62
N GLU A 712 -4.22 15.95 -24.63
CA GLU A 712 -3.56 16.42 -25.86
C GLU A 712 -2.94 15.23 -26.60
N GLU A 713 -2.24 14.35 -25.90
CA GLU A 713 -1.70 13.12 -26.45
C GLU A 713 -2.80 12.12 -26.86
N MET A 714 -3.92 12.06 -26.13
CA MET A 714 -5.10 11.30 -26.56
C MET A 714 -5.66 11.81 -27.89
N ALA A 715 -5.68 13.14 -28.09
CA ALA A 715 -6.14 13.75 -29.33
C ALA A 715 -5.21 13.41 -30.51
N GLU A 716 -3.89 13.50 -30.31
CA GLU A 716 -2.89 13.16 -31.33
C GLU A 716 -2.92 11.70 -31.76
N ARG A 717 -3.34 10.82 -30.86
CA ARG A 717 -3.42 9.36 -31.07
C ARG A 717 -4.80 8.88 -31.53
N GLU A 718 -5.74 9.79 -31.77
CA GLU A 718 -7.13 9.48 -32.13
C GLU A 718 -7.83 8.57 -31.09
N LEU A 719 -7.52 8.78 -29.80
CA LEU A 719 -8.08 8.02 -28.66
C LEU A 719 -9.23 8.77 -27.94
N LEU A 720 -9.52 10.01 -28.32
CA LEU A 720 -10.66 10.75 -27.79
C LEU A 720 -11.95 10.35 -28.52
N GLU A 721 -12.92 9.88 -27.74
CA GLU A 721 -14.29 9.66 -28.19
C GLU A 721 -15.18 10.80 -27.69
N GLU A 722 -15.93 11.45 -28.59
CA GLU A 722 -16.85 12.52 -28.23
C GLU A 722 -18.15 11.91 -27.69
N ALA A 723 -18.48 12.23 -26.44
CA ALA A 723 -19.69 11.74 -25.79
C ALA A 723 -20.86 12.72 -25.99
N ASP A 724 -22.02 12.19 -26.35
CA ASP A 724 -23.26 12.96 -26.42
C ASP A 724 -23.64 13.50 -25.02
N PRO A 725 -23.75 14.82 -24.80
CA PRO A 725 -24.13 15.37 -23.49
C PRO A 725 -25.54 14.94 -23.03
N GLU A 726 -26.40 14.44 -23.93
CA GLU A 726 -27.70 13.85 -23.58
C GLU A 726 -27.60 12.39 -23.09
N LEU A 727 -26.42 11.76 -23.20
CA LEU A 727 -26.18 10.39 -22.74
C LEU A 727 -26.38 10.30 -21.22
N ARG A 728 -27.15 9.31 -20.78
CA ARG A 728 -27.46 9.11 -19.36
C ARG A 728 -26.78 7.87 -18.82
N GLY A 729 -26.19 7.99 -17.63
CA GLY A 729 -25.62 6.87 -16.90
C GLY A 729 -26.69 5.82 -16.50
N ALA A 730 -26.28 4.57 -16.38
CA ALA A 730 -27.16 3.46 -16.03
C ALA A 730 -26.43 2.37 -15.24
N ILE A 731 -27.19 1.61 -14.47
CA ILE A 731 -26.74 0.42 -13.74
C ILE A 731 -27.35 -0.80 -14.45
N ARG A 732 -26.54 -1.81 -14.77
CA ARG A 732 -26.95 -3.04 -15.48
C ARG A 732 -26.37 -4.28 -14.80
N GLY A 733 -27.03 -5.43 -14.94
CA GLY A 733 -26.45 -6.74 -14.56
C GLY A 733 -26.30 -7.01 -13.06
N GLY A 734 -27.18 -6.45 -12.21
CA GLY A 734 -27.22 -6.79 -10.78
C GLY A 734 -26.25 -6.03 -9.87
N ALA A 735 -25.57 -4.99 -10.35
CA ALA A 735 -24.78 -4.09 -9.51
C ALA A 735 -25.68 -3.42 -8.44
N SER A 736 -25.28 -3.50 -7.17
CA SER A 736 -25.95 -2.85 -6.05
C SER A 736 -25.92 -1.33 -6.23
N GLN A 737 -27.08 -0.67 -6.13
CA GLN A 737 -27.14 0.79 -6.14
C GLN A 737 -26.49 1.33 -4.85
N ALA A 738 -25.63 2.35 -4.95
CA ALA A 738 -25.23 3.11 -3.78
C ALA A 738 -26.50 3.63 -3.05
N ALA A 739 -26.53 3.54 -1.72
CA ALA A 739 -27.64 4.08 -0.93
C ALA A 739 -27.97 5.50 -1.41
N ALA A 740 -29.24 5.73 -1.75
CA ALA A 740 -29.67 7.02 -2.28
C ALA A 740 -29.24 8.12 -1.30
N PRO A 741 -28.65 9.22 -1.79
CA PRO A 741 -28.29 10.32 -0.92
C PRO A 741 -29.52 10.75 -0.13
N THR A 742 -29.36 10.96 1.18
CA THR A 742 -30.16 11.98 1.84
C THR A 742 -30.05 13.22 0.93
N PRO A 743 -31.18 13.77 0.41
CA PRO A 743 -31.14 14.93 -0.46
C PRO A 743 -30.17 15.95 0.11
N ASP A 744 -29.29 16.53 -0.70
CA ASP A 744 -28.49 17.68 -0.25
C ASP A 744 -29.49 18.82 0.01
N PRO A 745 -29.81 19.21 1.27
CA PRO A 745 -30.60 20.40 1.43
C PRO A 745 -29.65 21.59 1.24
N THR A 746 -29.75 22.15 0.04
CA THR A 746 -30.25 23.52 -0.15
C THR A 746 -30.20 24.38 1.12
N ARG A 747 -29.39 25.45 1.05
CA ARG A 747 -29.47 26.67 1.87
C ARG A 747 -30.75 26.76 2.74
N ASP A 748 -30.56 26.91 4.05
CA ASP A 748 -31.54 27.06 5.12
C ASP A 748 -32.03 25.75 5.78
N ALA A 749 -31.14 24.76 5.97
CA ALA A 749 -31.44 23.50 6.67
C ALA A 749 -30.43 23.14 7.76
N TYR A 750 -30.91 22.48 8.82
CA TYR A 750 -30.09 21.83 9.84
C TYR A 750 -29.66 20.45 9.35
N VAL A 751 -28.37 20.14 9.46
CA VAL A 751 -27.78 18.88 9.03
C VAL A 751 -27.04 18.24 10.20
N ALA A 752 -27.41 17.00 10.52
CA ALA A 752 -26.73 16.15 11.50
C ALA A 752 -25.80 15.18 10.78
N GLU A 753 -24.53 15.15 11.14
CA GLU A 753 -23.58 14.13 10.70
C GLU A 753 -23.38 13.09 11.80
N VAL A 754 -23.62 11.81 11.49
CA VAL A 754 -23.45 10.71 12.45
C VAL A 754 -21.98 10.57 12.82
N ASN A 755 -21.66 10.73 14.10
CA ASN A 755 -20.29 10.65 14.62
C ASN A 755 -20.18 9.48 15.62
N LEU A 756 -19.78 8.32 15.10
CA LEU A 756 -19.59 7.09 15.85
C LEU A 756 -18.25 6.44 15.50
N ASN A 757 -17.78 5.53 16.36
CA ASN A 757 -16.60 4.72 16.09
C ASN A 757 -16.72 3.97 14.73
N PRO A 758 -15.61 3.78 13.98
CA PRO A 758 -15.61 3.03 12.73
C PRO A 758 -16.28 1.65 12.86
N GLY A 759 -17.23 1.36 11.97
CA GLY A 759 -18.00 0.10 11.97
C GLY A 759 -19.24 0.08 12.89
N ALA A 760 -19.50 1.15 13.66
CA ALA A 760 -20.74 1.29 14.44
C ALA A 760 -21.85 1.99 13.62
N ASN A 761 -23.10 1.65 13.91
CA ASN A 761 -24.29 2.24 13.29
C ASN A 761 -25.20 2.90 14.33
N LEU A 762 -25.75 4.07 14.00
CA LEU A 762 -26.75 4.76 14.78
C LEU A 762 -28.14 4.14 14.54
N GLN A 763 -28.91 3.95 15.61
CA GLN A 763 -30.27 3.41 15.53
C GLN A 763 -31.24 4.50 15.10
N PHE A 764 -31.97 4.28 14.01
CA PHE A 764 -33.04 5.15 13.52
C PHE A 764 -34.39 4.62 14.00
N ARG A 765 -35.14 5.38 14.81
CA ARG A 765 -36.30 4.85 15.56
C ARG A 765 -37.62 5.47 15.17
N ILE A 766 -38.72 4.74 15.40
CA ILE A 766 -40.08 5.26 15.14
C ILE A 766 -40.52 6.33 16.14
N ASP A 767 -40.18 6.18 17.43
CA ASP A 767 -40.43 7.14 18.50
C ASP A 767 -39.10 7.63 19.13
N PRO A 768 -39.05 8.85 19.72
CA PRO A 768 -37.88 9.40 20.43
C PRO A 768 -37.69 8.73 21.80
N ASP A 769 -37.48 7.42 21.79
CA ASP A 769 -37.27 6.58 22.97
C ASP A 769 -36.20 5.52 22.63
N ALA A 770 -35.23 5.34 23.52
CA ALA A 770 -34.14 4.38 23.35
C ALA A 770 -34.61 2.91 23.26
N THR A 771 -35.83 2.63 23.69
CA THR A 771 -36.49 1.32 23.64
C THR A 771 -37.46 1.16 22.47
N SER A 772 -37.71 2.23 21.69
CA SER A 772 -38.57 2.22 20.52
C SER A 772 -38.04 1.27 19.43
N GLU A 773 -38.93 0.75 18.58
CA GLU A 773 -38.55 -0.03 17.40
C GLU A 773 -37.60 0.76 16.51
N SER A 774 -36.56 0.06 16.01
CA SER A 774 -35.59 0.61 15.07
C SER A 774 -36.10 0.37 13.64
N LEU A 775 -36.29 1.46 12.91
CA LEU A 775 -36.65 1.49 11.49
C LEU A 775 -35.46 1.15 10.60
N ASN A 776 -34.24 1.57 10.98
CA ASN A 776 -33.02 1.31 10.20
C ASN A 776 -31.74 1.52 11.02
N LEU A 777 -30.59 1.14 10.45
CA LEU A 777 -29.25 1.41 10.97
C LEU A 777 -28.54 2.42 10.08
N ILE A 778 -28.09 3.53 10.66
CA ILE A 778 -27.43 4.62 9.94
C ILE A 778 -25.91 4.53 10.16
N PRO A 779 -25.10 4.35 9.10
CA PRO A 779 -23.64 4.29 9.22
C PRO A 779 -23.03 5.59 9.76
N THR A 780 -21.87 5.48 10.42
CA THR A 780 -21.03 6.64 10.78
C THR A 780 -20.64 7.46 9.53
N GLY A 781 -20.52 8.77 9.67
CA GLY A 781 -20.30 9.72 8.58
C GLY A 781 -21.54 10.06 7.73
N THR A 782 -22.70 9.43 8.01
CA THR A 782 -23.93 9.75 7.27
C THR A 782 -24.45 11.13 7.65
N ARG A 783 -24.79 11.95 6.65
CA ARG A 783 -25.42 13.26 6.84
C ARG A 783 -26.93 13.16 6.69
N LEU A 784 -27.65 13.74 7.65
CA LEU A 784 -29.09 13.63 7.85
C LEU A 784 -29.71 15.03 7.94
N ILE A 785 -30.84 15.26 7.29
CA ILE A 785 -31.59 16.53 7.43
C ILE A 785 -32.37 16.49 8.74
N VAL A 786 -32.23 17.52 9.56
CA VAL A 786 -32.94 17.62 10.84
C VAL A 786 -34.15 18.54 10.69
N ASP A 787 -35.33 17.93 10.81
CA ASP A 787 -36.63 18.61 10.70
C ASP A 787 -37.05 19.25 12.03
N GLY A 788 -36.48 18.79 13.14
CA GLY A 788 -36.61 19.42 14.45
C GLY A 788 -36.16 18.52 15.60
N ARG A 789 -36.48 18.89 16.84
CA ARG A 789 -36.05 18.16 18.05
C ARG A 789 -37.14 18.03 19.12
N THR A 790 -36.91 17.17 20.10
CA THR A 790 -37.67 17.13 21.36
C THR A 790 -37.41 18.38 22.22
N PRO A 791 -38.34 18.76 23.13
CA PRO A 791 -38.14 19.87 24.05
C PRO A 791 -36.87 19.75 24.90
N GLU A 792 -36.53 18.54 25.31
CA GLU A 792 -35.37 18.17 26.12
C GLU A 792 -34.04 18.12 25.34
N ALA A 793 -34.09 18.25 24.00
CA ALA A 793 -32.94 18.25 23.10
C ALA A 793 -32.10 16.95 23.06
N ASP A 794 -32.69 15.84 23.51
CA ASP A 794 -32.10 14.50 23.50
C ASP A 794 -32.35 13.73 22.19
N TRP A 795 -33.38 14.10 21.42
CA TRP A 795 -33.73 13.45 20.16
C TRP A 795 -33.96 14.44 19.02
N LEU A 796 -33.57 14.03 17.82
CA LEU A 796 -33.72 14.76 16.57
C LEU A 796 -34.64 14.01 15.63
N LEU A 797 -35.63 14.72 15.08
CA LEU A 797 -36.49 14.22 14.00
C LEU A 797 -35.75 14.40 12.67
N THR A 798 -35.61 13.33 11.93
CA THR A 798 -34.86 13.31 10.68
C THR A 798 -35.46 12.37 9.65
N SER A 799 -35.01 12.49 8.41
CA SER A 799 -35.40 11.64 7.30
C SER A 799 -34.20 10.87 6.75
N TYR A 800 -34.31 9.54 6.67
CA TYR A 800 -33.27 8.62 6.18
C TYR A 800 -33.89 7.56 5.27
N GLU A 801 -33.31 7.35 4.09
CA GLU A 801 -33.80 6.40 3.07
C GLU A 801 -35.31 6.50 2.77
N GLY A 802 -35.84 7.74 2.72
CA GLY A 802 -37.25 8.02 2.43
C GLY A 802 -38.21 7.78 3.60
N GLN A 803 -37.72 7.45 4.80
CA GLN A 803 -38.49 7.29 6.02
C GLN A 803 -38.19 8.42 7.00
N THR A 804 -39.20 8.87 7.77
CA THR A 804 -39.04 9.87 8.83
C THR A 804 -39.06 9.19 10.19
N GLY A 805 -38.13 9.57 11.07
CA GLY A 805 -37.90 8.93 12.36
C GLY A 805 -36.95 9.71 13.25
N TRP A 806 -36.56 9.12 14.37
CA TRP A 806 -35.81 9.79 15.43
C TRP A 806 -34.40 9.20 15.61
N VAL A 807 -33.42 10.07 15.83
CA VAL A 807 -32.06 9.73 16.22
C VAL A 807 -31.66 10.44 17.51
N ALA A 808 -30.77 9.84 18.29
CA ALA A 808 -30.28 10.46 19.52
C ALA A 808 -29.24 11.55 19.20
N ALA A 809 -29.40 12.73 19.83
CA ALA A 809 -28.59 13.91 19.54
C ALA A 809 -27.11 13.74 19.93
N ASP A 810 -26.82 12.91 20.95
CA ASP A 810 -25.46 12.69 21.48
C ASP A 810 -24.49 12.04 20.49
N PHE A 811 -24.99 11.47 19.40
CA PHE A 811 -24.19 10.72 18.42
C PHE A 811 -24.08 11.41 17.07
N VAL A 812 -24.41 12.70 17.02
CA VAL A 812 -24.33 13.48 15.78
C VAL A 812 -23.66 14.83 16.01
N VAL A 813 -23.05 15.38 14.96
CA VAL A 813 -22.55 16.75 14.92
C VAL A 813 -23.51 17.59 14.07
N LEU A 814 -24.00 18.70 14.61
CA LEU A 814 -25.01 19.54 13.96
C LEU A 814 -24.39 20.75 13.26
N SER A 815 -24.89 21.04 12.06
CA SER A 815 -24.57 22.25 11.31
C SER A 815 -25.81 22.90 10.70
N PHE A 816 -25.80 24.21 10.52
CA PHE A 816 -26.79 24.95 9.74
C PHE A 816 -26.04 25.77 8.68
N ASN A 817 -26.38 25.59 7.41
CA ASN A 817 -25.65 26.22 6.30
C ASN A 817 -24.13 26.02 6.33
N GLY A 818 -23.67 24.86 6.84
CA GLY A 818 -22.25 24.52 6.94
C GLY A 818 -21.51 25.14 8.13
N GLN A 819 -22.19 25.87 9.03
CA GLN A 819 -21.61 26.30 10.32
C GLN A 819 -22.12 25.40 11.45
N PHE A 820 -21.24 25.02 12.39
CA PHE A 820 -21.65 24.24 13.56
C PHE A 820 -22.65 25.02 14.41
N VAL A 821 -23.69 24.32 14.89
CA VAL A 821 -24.73 24.89 15.74
C VAL A 821 -25.04 23.97 16.90
N ASP A 822 -25.44 24.55 18.03
CA ASP A 822 -25.89 23.79 19.20
C ASP A 822 -27.25 23.14 18.93
N VAL A 823 -27.48 21.95 19.48
CA VAL A 823 -28.78 21.25 19.37
C VAL A 823 -29.95 22.10 19.83
N ILE A 824 -29.76 23.02 20.78
CA ILE A 824 -30.81 23.91 21.27
C ILE A 824 -31.35 24.84 20.18
N GLU A 825 -30.55 25.14 19.15
CA GLU A 825 -30.91 26.01 18.04
C GLU A 825 -31.87 25.33 17.05
N VAL A 826 -31.95 23.99 17.06
CA VAL A 826 -32.90 23.22 16.26
C VAL A 826 -34.34 23.50 16.77
N PRO A 827 -35.32 23.76 15.88
CA PRO A 827 -36.71 23.99 16.28
C PRO A 827 -37.34 22.80 17.01
N VAL A 828 -38.12 23.09 18.07
CA VAL A 828 -38.85 22.05 18.82
C VAL A 828 -40.08 21.60 18.05
N VAL A 829 -40.25 20.29 17.87
CA VAL A 829 -41.44 19.66 17.27
C VAL A 829 -42.42 19.28 18.37
N THR A 830 -43.69 19.66 18.23
CA THR A 830 -44.75 19.22 19.14
C THR A 830 -45.29 17.86 18.68
N LEU A 831 -44.96 16.80 19.42
CA LEU A 831 -45.45 15.42 19.23
C LEU A 831 -46.97 15.32 19.49
N ASN A 832 -47.82 15.74 18.55
CA ASN A 832 -49.27 15.62 18.68
C ASN A 832 -50.00 15.60 17.33
N GLU A 833 -49.58 14.84 16.33
CA GLU A 833 -50.47 14.33 15.27
C GLU A 833 -49.95 12.98 14.71
N PRO A 834 -50.83 12.01 14.37
CA PRO A 834 -50.43 10.69 13.90
C PRO A 834 -49.88 10.72 12.47
N THR A 835 -48.81 9.95 12.24
CA THR A 835 -48.11 9.74 10.96
C THR A 835 -49.07 9.31 9.84
N PRO A 836 -49.04 9.92 8.63
CA PRO A 836 -49.88 9.49 7.52
C PRO A 836 -49.38 8.17 6.90
N GLU A 837 -50.31 7.28 6.54
CA GLU A 837 -50.05 6.01 5.87
C GLU A 837 -49.33 6.17 4.51
N PRO A 838 -48.48 5.22 4.11
CA PRO A 838 -47.76 5.27 2.85
C PRO A 838 -48.70 5.14 1.65
N THR A 839 -48.55 6.05 0.70
CA THR A 839 -49.28 6.06 -0.58
C THR A 839 -48.82 4.90 -1.46
N GLN A 840 -49.72 3.99 -1.85
CA GLN A 840 -49.42 2.97 -2.86
C GLN A 840 -49.18 3.60 -4.24
N ALA A 841 -48.14 3.11 -4.91
CA ALA A 841 -47.75 3.48 -6.27
C ALA A 841 -48.85 3.17 -7.30
N GLY A 842 -48.99 4.07 -8.29
CA GLY A 842 -49.68 3.86 -9.55
C GLY A 842 -48.78 4.27 -10.70
#